data_AF-A0A353FAB0-F1
#
_entry.id   AF-A0A353FAB0-F1
#
_cell.length_a   1.000
_cell.length_b   1.000
_cell.length_c   1.000
_cell.angle_alpha   90.00
_cell.angle_beta   90.00
_cell.angle_gamma   90.00
#
_symmetry.space_group_name_H-M   'P 1'
#
loop_
_entity.id
_entity.type
_entity.pdbx_description
1 polymer ?
#
loop_
_entity_poly.entity_id
_entity_poly.type
_entity_poly.pdbx_seq_one_letter_code
_entity_poly.pdbx_strand_id
1 'polypeptide(L)'
;MSATIPTIIKELYYNGQLLKVEDFTTEQQFHTLHREFQTQAMFSPGVLSGLVVDNPSGKTLTITSGAAIDNSGKQILLAARATYNQQQLTLSGTTLSLDLSAQANGTWQLTIANNFYNQASNQAVNSPLVQLIGSGNSISGQVLLAEIEVTTSALTITPKAVTSQLLESRMPAVTVSNLNASVITSGVFDTKLIPDLQDLSGTLTSAQIPFLNGLDKAVFTPGILNGLAVTANGQNVIVTTGTALNSNYSFISLSDQATYNGQTISQVNGSFTLDTSSLTAANAPWLITIQNNATTPASPVLSIVAPADAGNTMVLGSLQQISPELTVNNGGRQNLSLASGCLPALTPGLLPDIQSLNGQLTANQIPTLSATQVPELQNLKGQLLTSQLPADMPTAKEYLTFFVDKPVVNSGTSVNLSWTSSNGVTTVSLSYLSGSTIENPANLALTETTYPVSPAETTTYTLTALINGSTVAQKQLVVTVYDGSVENINTYASQLYQNGTSLSEAISMIASKFFLTDYNLQNATTMIKAVNQATYNALDCVSSVATYYSQSTNWSFMEQLAGLISAPQPSTLNSFIQNLPAPVPSLLGETNFTFNQYQAEVLSDIATPVGNQFFNTNLSTYALYCFANGMYTARSNPGSVGSWDSIVSSVVLNYYIQVKSVSAKQLPSDFPNIMTDATQ
;
A
#
# COMPACT_ATOMS: atom_id res chain seq x y z
N MET A 1 13.96 -28.31 -5.89
CA MET A 1 14.31 -29.40 -4.95
C MET A 1 13.04 -30.21 -4.67
N SER A 2 13.09 -31.53 -4.76
CA SER A 2 11.99 -32.37 -4.27
C SER A 2 11.95 -32.24 -2.76
N ALA A 3 10.93 -31.56 -2.21
CA ALA A 3 10.82 -31.37 -0.77
C ALA A 3 10.40 -32.71 -0.15
N THR A 4 11.35 -33.44 0.41
CA THR A 4 11.04 -34.60 1.25
C THR A 4 10.29 -34.10 2.47
N ILE A 5 9.06 -34.58 2.68
CA ILE A 5 8.29 -34.25 3.88
C ILE A 5 9.00 -34.88 5.08
N PRO A 6 9.44 -34.09 6.09
CA PRO A 6 10.16 -34.64 7.23
C PRO A 6 9.23 -35.46 8.12
N THR A 7 9.77 -36.50 8.75
CA THR A 7 9.07 -37.17 9.86
C THR A 7 9.26 -36.33 11.11
N ILE A 8 8.16 -35.85 11.71
CA ILE A 8 8.17 -35.05 12.94
C ILE A 8 7.53 -35.88 14.06
N ILE A 9 8.31 -36.19 15.08
CA ILE A 9 7.86 -36.99 16.24
C ILE A 9 7.22 -36.05 17.26
N LYS A 10 6.09 -36.46 17.85
CA LYS A 10 5.38 -35.73 18.91
C LYS A 10 5.40 -36.52 20.21
N GLU A 11 5.55 -35.84 21.35
CA GLU A 11 5.46 -36.47 22.67
C GLU A 11 3.98 -36.80 23.02
N LEU A 12 3.74 -38.00 23.55
CA LEU A 12 2.43 -38.45 23.97
C LEU A 12 2.35 -38.50 25.50
N TYR A 13 1.74 -37.48 26.08
CA TYR A 13 1.50 -37.42 27.52
C TYR A 13 0.33 -38.31 27.94
N TYR A 14 0.50 -39.06 29.03
CA TYR A 14 -0.56 -39.90 29.62
C TYR A 14 -0.60 -39.82 31.15
N ASN A 15 -1.76 -40.16 31.72
CA ASN A 15 -1.98 -40.08 33.16
C ASN A 15 -1.04 -41.02 33.92
N GLY A 16 -0.40 -40.48 34.96
CA GLY A 16 0.56 -41.21 35.78
C GLY A 16 1.97 -41.32 35.18
N GLN A 17 2.24 -40.67 34.03
CA GLN A 17 3.60 -40.58 33.48
C GLN A 17 4.51 -39.79 34.42
N LEU A 18 5.67 -40.36 34.71
CA LEU A 18 6.77 -39.62 35.33
C LEU A 18 7.50 -38.85 34.23
N LEU A 19 7.40 -37.52 34.25
CA LEU A 19 7.96 -36.64 33.23
C LEU A 19 9.50 -36.60 33.29
N LYS A 20 10.14 -36.66 32.12
CA LYS A 20 11.60 -36.58 31.95
C LYS A 20 11.99 -35.40 31.06
N VAL A 21 13.27 -35.03 31.11
CA VAL A 21 13.82 -33.95 30.25
C VAL A 21 13.67 -34.27 28.77
N GLU A 22 13.77 -35.55 28.41
CA GLU A 22 13.61 -36.03 27.05
C GLU A 22 12.20 -35.75 26.52
N ASP A 23 11.16 -35.94 27.32
CA ASP A 23 9.75 -35.69 26.95
C ASP A 23 9.55 -34.22 26.51
N PHE A 24 10.10 -33.27 27.28
CA PHE A 24 10.06 -31.85 26.94
C PHE A 24 10.92 -31.49 25.74
N THR A 25 12.08 -32.14 25.58
CA THR A 25 12.96 -31.93 24.43
C THR A 25 12.28 -32.39 23.15
N THR A 26 11.61 -33.54 23.18
CA THR A 26 10.82 -34.06 22.05
C THR A 26 9.67 -33.13 21.70
N GLU A 27 8.91 -32.64 22.68
CA GLU A 27 7.81 -31.70 22.41
C GLU A 27 8.32 -30.33 21.90
N GLN A 28 9.44 -29.83 22.41
CA GLN A 28 10.09 -28.62 21.88
C GLN A 28 10.52 -28.80 20.42
N GLN A 29 11.14 -29.95 20.10
CA GLN A 29 11.55 -30.29 18.74
C GLN A 29 10.35 -30.42 17.81
N PHE A 30 9.24 -31.04 18.26
CA PHE A 30 7.99 -31.13 17.51
C PHE A 30 7.54 -29.75 17.03
N HIS A 31 7.42 -28.78 17.95
CA HIS A 31 6.99 -27.43 17.61
C HIS A 31 7.99 -26.67 16.73
N THR A 32 9.29 -26.86 16.97
CA THR A 32 10.35 -26.21 16.19
C THR A 32 10.35 -26.69 14.75
N LEU A 33 10.42 -28.01 14.54
CA LEU A 33 10.44 -28.63 13.21
C LEU A 33 9.15 -28.37 12.44
N HIS A 34 7.99 -28.35 13.12
CA HIS A 34 6.72 -28.06 12.46
C HIS A 34 6.68 -26.62 11.92
N ARG A 35 7.16 -25.65 12.71
CA ARG A 35 7.23 -24.24 12.28
C ARG A 35 8.25 -24.05 11.16
N GLU A 36 9.43 -24.65 11.27
CA GLU A 36 10.47 -24.60 10.23
C GLU A 36 9.93 -25.18 8.91
N PHE A 37 9.29 -26.35 8.96
CA PHE A 37 8.68 -26.97 7.78
C PHE A 37 7.58 -26.09 7.15
N GLN A 38 6.66 -25.54 7.96
CA GLN A 38 5.63 -24.61 7.46
C GLN A 38 6.25 -23.39 6.80
N THR A 39 7.29 -22.82 7.41
CA THR A 39 7.98 -21.65 6.89
C THR A 39 8.68 -21.97 5.57
N GLN A 40 9.40 -23.08 5.47
CA GLN A 40 10.00 -23.55 4.22
C GLN A 40 8.98 -23.85 3.12
N ALA A 41 7.80 -24.35 3.49
CA ALA A 41 6.74 -24.66 2.55
C ALA A 41 6.10 -23.39 1.97
N MET A 42 6.11 -22.28 2.72
CA MET A 42 5.45 -21.04 2.32
C MET A 42 6.39 -19.98 1.77
N PHE A 43 7.64 -19.89 2.25
CA PHE A 43 8.53 -18.77 1.96
C PHE A 43 9.86 -19.23 1.36
N SER A 44 10.40 -18.43 0.44
CA SER A 44 11.79 -18.57 0.02
C SER A 44 12.73 -18.01 1.10
N PRO A 45 13.97 -18.52 1.22
CA PRO A 45 14.97 -17.95 2.10
C PRO A 45 15.29 -16.51 1.70
N GLY A 46 15.48 -15.61 2.67
CA GLY A 46 15.76 -14.20 2.40
C GLY A 46 15.37 -13.26 3.54
N VAL A 47 15.55 -11.96 3.30
CA VAL A 47 15.14 -10.89 4.21
C VAL A 47 13.63 -10.66 4.10
N LEU A 48 12.94 -10.66 5.24
CA LEU A 48 11.52 -10.32 5.33
C LEU A 48 11.30 -8.81 5.40
N SER A 49 12.09 -8.14 6.25
CA SER A 49 11.99 -6.69 6.49
C SER A 49 13.26 -6.18 7.17
N GLY A 50 13.65 -4.93 6.92
CA GLY A 50 14.82 -4.32 7.57
C GLY A 50 16.13 -4.93 7.11
N LEU A 51 17.09 -5.12 8.03
CA LEU A 51 18.42 -5.69 7.76
C LEU A 51 19.20 -4.95 6.66
N VAL A 52 18.96 -3.65 6.52
CA VAL A 52 19.64 -2.79 5.55
C VAL A 52 21.06 -2.56 6.04
N VAL A 53 22.03 -2.81 5.17
CA VAL A 53 23.46 -2.67 5.45
C VAL A 53 23.96 -1.37 4.84
N ASP A 54 24.63 -0.54 5.65
CA ASP A 54 25.16 0.77 5.22
C ASP A 54 26.56 1.04 5.80
N ASN A 55 27.28 2.01 5.24
CA ASN A 55 28.58 2.51 5.71
C ASN A 55 28.47 4.02 5.99
N PRO A 56 28.04 4.43 7.19
CA PRO A 56 27.89 5.84 7.51
C PRO A 56 29.24 6.58 7.55
N SER A 57 30.34 5.90 7.91
CA SER A 57 31.69 6.49 7.87
C SER A 57 32.81 5.48 8.08
N GLY A 58 33.89 5.65 7.31
CA GLY A 58 35.16 4.95 7.51
C GLY A 58 35.03 3.42 7.41
N LYS A 59 35.37 2.74 8.50
CA LYS A 59 35.26 1.28 8.67
C LYS A 59 34.13 0.84 9.60
N THR A 60 33.16 1.71 9.81
CA THR A 60 31.97 1.38 10.60
C THR A 60 30.87 0.93 9.67
N LEU A 61 30.37 -0.29 9.88
CA LEU A 61 29.22 -0.82 9.16
C LEU A 61 27.99 -0.77 10.06
N THR A 62 26.85 -0.37 9.50
CA THR A 62 25.57 -0.39 10.21
C THR A 62 24.60 -1.39 9.60
N ILE A 63 23.79 -2.02 10.44
CA ILE A 63 22.70 -2.93 10.05
C ILE A 63 21.43 -2.50 10.76
N THR A 64 20.35 -2.21 10.02
CA THR A 64 19.07 -1.89 10.65
C THR A 64 18.40 -3.14 11.24
N SER A 65 17.62 -2.96 12.30
CA SER A 65 16.79 -4.02 12.89
C SER A 65 15.86 -4.61 11.85
N GLY A 66 15.59 -5.92 11.95
CA GLY A 66 14.80 -6.60 10.94
C GLY A 66 14.68 -8.10 11.14
N ALA A 67 14.17 -8.77 10.13
CA ALA A 67 13.87 -10.19 10.15
C ALA A 67 14.27 -10.87 8.83
N ALA A 68 14.67 -12.13 8.91
CA ALA A 68 14.97 -12.97 7.76
C ALA A 68 14.58 -14.43 8.00
N ILE A 69 14.55 -15.22 6.94
CA ILE A 69 14.33 -16.66 6.95
C ILE A 69 15.53 -17.33 6.26
N ASP A 70 16.14 -18.32 6.91
CA ASP A 70 17.24 -19.10 6.30
C ASP A 70 16.71 -20.26 5.43
N ASN A 71 17.64 -21.00 4.80
CA ASN A 71 17.29 -22.15 3.97
C ASN A 71 16.71 -23.35 4.75
N SER A 72 16.83 -23.35 6.08
CA SER A 72 16.19 -24.33 6.97
C SER A 72 14.79 -23.91 7.45
N GLY A 73 14.32 -22.72 7.07
CA GLY A 73 13.04 -22.17 7.53
C GLY A 73 13.11 -21.53 8.90
N LYS A 74 14.31 -21.33 9.47
CA LYS A 74 14.47 -20.66 10.74
C LYS A 74 14.30 -19.16 10.56
N GLN A 75 13.51 -18.58 11.45
CA GLN A 75 13.36 -17.14 11.55
C GLN A 75 14.54 -16.54 12.30
N ILE A 76 15.13 -15.51 11.72
CA ILE A 76 16.26 -14.75 12.25
C ILE A 76 15.71 -13.36 12.61
N LEU A 77 15.82 -12.94 13.86
CA LEU A 77 15.25 -11.68 14.34
C LEU A 77 16.35 -10.80 14.95
N LEU A 78 16.71 -9.73 14.24
CA LEU A 78 17.59 -8.68 14.75
C LEU A 78 16.74 -7.59 15.39
N ALA A 79 16.37 -7.78 16.65
CA ALA A 79 15.50 -6.83 17.37
C ALA A 79 16.28 -5.88 18.29
N ALA A 80 17.04 -6.40 19.24
CA ALA A 80 17.72 -5.60 20.26
C ALA A 80 19.21 -5.92 20.43
N ARG A 81 19.63 -7.13 20.07
CA ARG A 81 21.01 -7.61 20.23
C ARG A 81 21.43 -8.49 19.06
N ALA A 82 22.73 -8.59 18.85
CA ALA A 82 23.36 -9.55 17.95
C ALA A 82 24.63 -10.12 18.60
N THR A 83 25.07 -11.27 18.11
CA THR A 83 26.38 -11.82 18.46
C THR A 83 27.34 -11.60 17.29
N TYR A 84 28.49 -10.97 17.55
CA TYR A 84 29.57 -10.77 16.57
C TYR A 84 30.90 -11.05 17.26
N ASN A 85 31.76 -11.87 16.66
CA ASN A 85 33.04 -12.29 17.26
C ASN A 85 32.92 -12.77 18.72
N GLN A 86 31.89 -13.57 19.01
CA GLN A 86 31.56 -14.09 20.36
C GLN A 86 31.18 -13.01 21.39
N GLN A 87 31.09 -11.75 20.99
CA GLN A 87 30.64 -10.65 21.83
C GLN A 87 29.17 -10.32 21.53
N GLN A 88 28.43 -9.95 22.57
CA GLN A 88 27.10 -9.41 22.39
C GLN A 88 27.16 -7.92 22.12
N LEU A 89 26.51 -7.51 21.04
CA LEU A 89 26.34 -6.13 20.67
C LEU A 89 24.87 -5.76 20.87
N THR A 90 24.63 -4.58 21.44
CA THR A 90 23.29 -4.01 21.61
C THR A 90 23.05 -2.99 20.51
N LEU A 91 21.84 -2.96 19.95
CA LEU A 91 21.46 -1.97 18.97
C LEU A 91 21.36 -0.58 19.63
N SER A 92 21.80 0.46 18.94
CA SER A 92 21.52 1.84 19.30
C SER A 92 20.27 2.29 18.55
N GLY A 93 19.14 2.36 19.25
CA GLY A 93 17.84 2.50 18.61
C GLY A 93 17.53 1.29 17.72
N THR A 94 17.41 1.51 16.42
CA THR A 94 17.12 0.47 15.42
C THR A 94 18.37 0.00 14.66
N THR A 95 19.57 0.37 15.08
CA THR A 95 20.79 0.14 14.29
C THR A 95 21.86 -0.59 15.08
N LEU A 96 22.36 -1.69 14.51
CA LEU A 96 23.55 -2.39 14.97
C LEU A 96 24.77 -1.76 14.30
N SER A 97 25.80 -1.43 15.07
CA SER A 97 27.06 -0.89 14.54
C SER A 97 28.20 -1.89 14.72
N LEU A 98 28.93 -2.18 13.65
CA LEU A 98 30.12 -3.04 13.65
C LEU A 98 31.34 -2.19 13.28
N ASP A 99 32.36 -2.17 14.14
CA ASP A 99 33.66 -1.60 13.80
C ASP A 99 34.53 -2.66 13.13
N LEU A 100 34.89 -2.43 11.87
CA LEU A 100 35.74 -3.30 11.06
C LEU A 100 37.19 -2.77 10.96
N SER A 101 37.60 -1.86 11.84
CA SER A 101 38.96 -1.31 11.89
C SER A 101 40.05 -2.37 11.99
N ALA A 102 39.80 -3.43 12.76
CA ALA A 102 40.72 -4.57 12.92
C ALA A 102 40.59 -5.65 11.83
N GLN A 103 39.63 -5.52 10.90
CA GLN A 103 39.42 -6.52 9.85
C GLN A 103 40.51 -6.41 8.77
N ALA A 104 41.08 -7.56 8.38
CA ALA A 104 42.07 -7.62 7.31
C ALA A 104 41.49 -7.18 5.96
N ASN A 105 42.32 -6.55 5.13
CA ASN A 105 41.94 -6.14 3.79
C ASN A 105 41.52 -7.35 2.95
N GLY A 106 40.46 -7.21 2.15
CA GLY A 106 39.94 -8.28 1.30
C GLY A 106 38.43 -8.21 1.13
N THR A 107 37.89 -9.20 0.42
CA THR A 107 36.44 -9.33 0.17
C THR A 107 35.81 -10.34 1.13
N TRP A 108 34.78 -9.90 1.82
CA TRP A 108 34.06 -10.64 2.85
C TRP A 108 32.56 -10.70 2.53
N GLN A 109 31.91 -11.76 2.95
CA GLN A 109 30.46 -11.93 2.92
C GLN A 109 29.91 -11.66 4.32
N LEU A 110 29.06 -10.64 4.44
CA LEU A 110 28.31 -10.35 5.65
C LEU A 110 27.07 -11.21 5.69
N THR A 111 26.98 -12.01 6.74
CA THR A 111 25.91 -13.00 6.92
C THR A 111 25.25 -12.83 8.27
N ILE A 112 23.99 -13.25 8.35
CA ILE A 112 23.24 -13.35 9.60
C ILE A 112 22.62 -14.75 9.73
N ALA A 113 22.69 -15.32 10.92
CA ALA A 113 22.17 -16.65 11.24
C ALA A 113 21.35 -16.63 12.52
N ASN A 114 20.39 -17.55 12.64
CA ASN A 114 19.61 -17.70 13.87
C ASN A 114 20.54 -18.15 15.01
N ASN A 115 20.51 -17.43 16.14
CA ASN A 115 21.34 -17.74 17.28
C ASN A 115 20.68 -17.24 18.57
N PHE A 116 21.00 -17.92 19.67
CA PHE A 116 20.51 -17.60 20.99
C PHE A 116 21.68 -17.50 21.96
N TYR A 117 21.49 -16.77 23.05
CA TYR A 117 22.35 -16.87 24.20
C TYR A 117 21.52 -17.12 25.46
N ASN A 118 22.13 -17.77 26.44
CA ASN A 118 21.51 -17.99 27.73
C ASN A 118 21.56 -16.69 28.54
N GLN A 119 20.40 -16.07 28.76
CA GLN A 119 20.25 -14.93 29.65
C GLN A 119 20.22 -15.38 31.11
N ALA A 120 19.58 -16.52 31.37
CA ALA A 120 19.52 -17.18 32.67
C ALA A 120 19.59 -18.71 32.49
N SER A 121 19.60 -19.46 33.59
CA SER A 121 19.71 -20.94 33.56
C SER A 121 18.58 -21.62 32.79
N ASN A 122 17.41 -20.98 32.67
CA ASN A 122 16.23 -21.49 31.98
C ASN A 122 15.66 -20.51 30.93
N GLN A 123 16.43 -19.50 30.52
CA GLN A 123 15.97 -18.48 29.56
C GLN A 123 17.03 -18.24 28.50
N ALA A 124 16.62 -18.39 27.24
CA ALA A 124 17.40 -18.03 26.07
C ALA A 124 16.77 -16.80 25.41
N VAL A 125 17.61 -15.86 24.98
CA VAL A 125 17.18 -14.67 24.25
C VAL A 125 17.74 -14.72 22.85
N ASN A 126 16.93 -14.32 21.87
CA ASN A 126 17.35 -14.22 20.48
C ASN A 126 18.48 -13.19 20.35
N SER A 127 19.60 -13.60 19.77
CA SER A 127 20.76 -12.77 19.50
C SER A 127 21.41 -13.34 18.24
N PRO A 128 20.88 -12.99 17.05
CA PRO A 128 21.33 -13.56 15.80
C PRO A 128 22.84 -13.36 15.64
N LEU A 129 23.47 -14.38 15.06
CA LEU A 129 24.90 -14.40 14.84
C LEU A 129 25.18 -13.65 13.54
N VAL A 130 25.90 -12.55 13.64
CA VAL A 130 26.40 -11.77 12.50
C VAL A 130 27.86 -12.16 12.27
N GLN A 131 28.23 -12.47 11.03
CA GLN A 131 29.57 -12.93 10.69
C GLN A 131 30.10 -12.31 9.39
N LEU A 132 31.42 -12.13 9.35
CA LEU A 132 32.17 -11.91 8.12
C LEU A 132 32.85 -13.21 7.73
N ILE A 133 32.47 -13.75 6.58
CA ILE A 133 33.03 -14.99 6.05
C ILE A 133 33.83 -14.63 4.79
N GLY A 134 34.99 -15.25 4.55
CA GLY A 134 35.74 -14.97 3.32
C GLY A 134 34.89 -15.26 2.08
N SER A 135 34.99 -14.44 1.03
CA SER A 135 34.18 -14.63 -0.18
C SER A 135 34.38 -16.02 -0.80
N GLY A 136 33.28 -16.63 -1.27
CA GLY A 136 33.26 -17.97 -1.88
C GLY A 136 33.09 -19.13 -0.90
N ASN A 137 33.06 -18.88 0.41
CA ASN A 137 32.74 -19.90 1.39
C ASN A 137 31.23 -20.22 1.41
N SER A 138 30.88 -21.44 1.86
CA SER A 138 29.49 -21.83 2.03
C SER A 138 28.84 -21.09 3.20
N ILE A 139 27.63 -20.59 2.98
CA ILE A 139 26.83 -19.85 3.98
C ILE A 139 25.58 -20.64 4.41
N SER A 140 25.64 -21.98 4.41
CA SER A 140 24.50 -22.84 4.76
C SER A 140 23.95 -22.53 6.15
N GLY A 141 22.62 -22.39 6.28
CA GLY A 141 21.95 -22.00 7.52
C GLY A 141 22.08 -20.50 7.86
N GLN A 142 22.48 -19.68 6.89
CA GLN A 142 22.65 -18.24 7.05
C GLN A 142 22.02 -17.48 5.88
N VAL A 143 21.77 -16.19 6.09
CA VAL A 143 21.28 -15.27 5.07
C VAL A 143 22.39 -14.28 4.72
N LEU A 144 22.74 -14.20 3.42
CA LEU A 144 23.69 -13.23 2.91
C LEU A 144 23.04 -11.85 2.87
N LEU A 145 23.66 -10.87 3.52
CA LEU A 145 23.18 -9.49 3.52
C LEU A 145 23.93 -8.62 2.51
N ALA A 146 25.27 -8.74 2.50
CA ALA A 146 26.13 -7.96 1.61
C ALA A 146 27.47 -8.63 1.35
N GLU A 147 28.12 -8.24 0.26
CA GLU A 147 29.57 -8.38 0.08
C GLU A 147 30.25 -7.08 0.48
N ILE A 148 31.33 -7.18 1.25
CA ILE A 148 32.09 -6.06 1.79
C ILE A 148 33.53 -6.17 1.32
N GLU A 149 34.02 -5.14 0.65
CA GLU A 149 35.43 -4.97 0.38
C GLU A 149 36.05 -4.07 1.45
N VAL A 150 36.97 -4.63 2.23
CA VAL A 150 37.72 -3.90 3.26
C VAL A 150 39.06 -3.47 2.67
N THR A 151 39.32 -2.17 2.66
CA THR A 151 40.61 -1.59 2.27
C THR A 151 41.31 -0.99 3.48
N THR A 152 42.47 -0.35 3.31
CA THR A 152 43.18 0.31 4.41
C THR A 152 42.37 1.44 5.05
N SER A 153 41.58 2.18 4.26
CA SER A 153 40.88 3.40 4.71
C SER A 153 39.36 3.39 4.53
N ALA A 154 38.79 2.44 3.79
CA ALA A 154 37.37 2.46 3.43
C ALA A 154 36.74 1.07 3.38
N LEU A 155 35.41 1.04 3.43
CA LEU A 155 34.56 -0.11 3.10
C LEU A 155 33.73 0.19 1.85
N THR A 156 33.74 -0.73 0.90
CA THR A 156 32.77 -0.76 -0.19
C THR A 156 31.73 -1.84 0.11
N ILE A 157 30.45 -1.48 0.11
CA ILE A 157 29.35 -2.41 0.37
C ILE A 157 28.62 -2.68 -0.95
N THR A 158 28.47 -3.96 -1.28
CA THR A 158 27.60 -4.42 -2.37
C THR A 158 26.43 -5.20 -1.75
N PRO A 159 25.21 -4.64 -1.69
CA PRO A 159 24.05 -5.33 -1.16
C PRO A 159 23.78 -6.64 -1.92
N LYS A 160 23.56 -7.73 -1.17
CA LYS A 160 23.26 -9.07 -1.71
C LYS A 160 22.04 -9.72 -1.09
N ALA A 161 21.39 -9.04 -0.16
CA ALA A 161 20.14 -9.48 0.46
C ALA A 161 19.09 -9.77 -0.62
N VAL A 162 18.60 -11.01 -0.62
CA VAL A 162 17.44 -11.41 -1.41
C VAL A 162 16.21 -11.29 -0.53
N THR A 163 15.15 -10.64 -1.01
CA THR A 163 13.88 -10.56 -0.28
C THR A 163 13.22 -11.94 -0.24
N SER A 164 12.76 -12.35 0.94
CA SER A 164 11.95 -13.56 1.10
C SER A 164 10.61 -13.35 0.40
N GLN A 165 10.20 -14.32 -0.42
CA GLN A 165 8.98 -14.28 -1.21
C GLN A 165 8.07 -15.45 -0.84
N LEU A 166 6.77 -15.24 -0.96
CA LEU A 166 5.81 -16.33 -0.85
C LEU A 166 6.00 -17.27 -2.05
N LEU A 167 6.07 -18.57 -1.80
CA LEU A 167 6.19 -19.60 -2.83
C LEU A 167 4.81 -19.84 -3.45
N GLU A 168 4.50 -19.11 -4.53
CA GLU A 168 3.21 -19.20 -5.23
C GLU A 168 2.84 -20.63 -5.64
N SER A 169 3.83 -21.44 -6.03
CA SER A 169 3.66 -22.86 -6.36
C SER A 169 3.13 -23.74 -5.21
N ARG A 170 3.07 -23.20 -4.00
CA ARG A 170 2.62 -23.86 -2.77
C ARG A 170 1.35 -23.23 -2.21
N MET A 171 0.91 -22.10 -2.75
CA MET A 171 -0.45 -21.65 -2.52
C MET A 171 -1.40 -22.60 -3.25
N PRO A 172 -2.57 -22.94 -2.65
CA PRO A 172 -3.63 -23.57 -3.41
C PRO A 172 -3.85 -22.71 -4.65
N ALA A 173 -3.76 -23.29 -5.84
CA ALA A 173 -4.18 -22.59 -7.04
C ALA A 173 -5.62 -22.19 -6.80
N VAL A 174 -5.85 -20.90 -6.55
CA VAL A 174 -7.20 -20.34 -6.50
C VAL A 174 -7.66 -20.34 -7.94
N THR A 175 -8.03 -21.51 -8.42
CA THR A 175 -8.83 -21.64 -9.62
C THR A 175 -10.17 -21.07 -9.20
N VAL A 176 -10.40 -19.80 -9.53
CA VAL A 176 -11.74 -19.25 -9.56
C VAL A 176 -12.45 -19.90 -10.75
N SER A 177 -12.67 -21.21 -10.67
CA SER A 177 -13.27 -22.04 -11.72
C SER A 177 -14.75 -21.75 -11.92
N ASN A 178 -15.30 -20.82 -11.13
CA ASN A 178 -16.65 -20.32 -11.23
C ASN A 178 -16.70 -18.80 -11.01
N LEU A 179 -15.95 -18.00 -11.79
CA LEU A 179 -16.46 -16.68 -12.18
C LEU A 179 -17.63 -16.89 -13.15
N ASN A 180 -18.68 -17.54 -12.67
CA ASN A 180 -19.93 -17.57 -13.38
C ASN A 180 -20.56 -16.19 -13.15
N ALA A 181 -20.56 -15.35 -14.18
CA ALA A 181 -21.12 -14.01 -14.12
C ALA A 181 -22.57 -13.98 -13.57
N SER A 182 -23.30 -15.10 -13.66
CA SER A 182 -24.65 -15.21 -13.09
C SER A 182 -24.73 -15.31 -11.56
N VAL A 183 -23.63 -15.60 -10.85
CA VAL A 183 -23.57 -15.57 -9.37
C VAL A 183 -22.98 -14.28 -8.81
N ILE A 184 -22.45 -13.39 -9.66
CA ILE A 184 -22.06 -12.02 -9.28
C ILE A 184 -23.30 -11.13 -9.41
N THR A 185 -24.25 -11.29 -8.48
CA THR A 185 -25.48 -10.48 -8.46
C THR A 185 -25.28 -9.13 -7.79
N SER A 186 -24.23 -8.99 -6.98
CA SER A 186 -23.76 -7.73 -6.40
C SER A 186 -22.43 -7.96 -5.66
N GLY A 187 -21.46 -7.11 -5.91
CA GLY A 187 -20.19 -7.03 -5.19
C GLY A 187 -19.41 -5.86 -5.76
N VAL A 188 -19.15 -4.85 -4.94
CA VAL A 188 -18.23 -3.78 -5.31
C VAL A 188 -16.83 -4.40 -5.24
N PHE A 189 -16.20 -4.64 -6.38
CA PHE A 189 -14.77 -4.92 -6.39
C PHE A 189 -14.10 -3.71 -5.75
N ASP A 190 -13.34 -3.93 -4.68
CA ASP A 190 -12.49 -2.87 -4.13
C ASP A 190 -11.51 -2.49 -5.24
N THR A 191 -11.72 -1.30 -5.82
CA THR A 191 -10.92 -0.81 -6.94
C THR A 191 -9.46 -0.66 -6.55
N LYS A 192 -9.13 -0.63 -5.26
CA LYS A 192 -7.76 -0.61 -4.74
C LYS A 192 -7.06 -1.98 -4.80
N LEU A 193 -7.81 -3.07 -4.91
CA LEU A 193 -7.28 -4.43 -5.05
C LEU A 193 -7.15 -4.87 -6.52
N ILE A 194 -7.68 -4.08 -7.44
CA ILE A 194 -7.42 -4.22 -8.87
C ILE A 194 -6.11 -3.46 -9.13
N PRO A 195 -5.04 -4.11 -9.61
CA PRO A 195 -3.81 -3.42 -9.96
C PRO A 195 -4.13 -2.28 -10.93
N ASP A 196 -3.63 -1.08 -10.65
CA ASP A 196 -3.81 0.07 -11.54
C ASP A 196 -3.19 -0.25 -12.90
N LEU A 197 -4.04 -0.60 -13.87
CA LEU A 197 -3.61 -1.01 -15.22
C LEU A 197 -2.94 0.14 -15.99
N GLN A 198 -3.04 1.37 -15.47
CA GLN A 198 -2.51 2.58 -16.08
C GLN A 198 -0.99 2.73 -15.90
N ASP A 199 -0.39 1.99 -14.95
CA ASP A 199 1.05 2.03 -14.67
C ASP A 199 1.84 0.85 -15.28
N LEU A 200 1.17 -0.03 -16.03
CA LEU A 200 1.81 -1.08 -16.85
C LEU A 200 2.48 -0.44 -18.09
N SER A 201 3.55 0.32 -17.86
CA SER A 201 4.47 0.77 -18.90
C SER A 201 5.47 -0.34 -19.22
N GLY A 202 5.01 -1.33 -19.99
CA GLY A 202 5.85 -2.43 -20.46
C GLY A 202 5.13 -3.27 -21.51
N THR A 203 5.89 -3.80 -22.46
CA THR A 203 5.36 -4.77 -23.44
C THR A 203 4.98 -6.03 -22.69
N LEU A 204 3.68 -6.39 -22.67
CA LEU A 204 3.24 -7.68 -22.13
C LEU A 204 4.00 -8.79 -22.86
N THR A 205 4.83 -9.50 -22.13
CA THR A 205 5.50 -10.70 -22.65
C THR A 205 4.45 -11.79 -22.84
N SER A 206 4.67 -12.73 -23.77
CA SER A 206 3.74 -13.83 -24.01
C SER A 206 3.46 -14.69 -22.76
N ALA A 207 4.31 -14.61 -21.74
CA ALA A 207 4.12 -15.26 -20.44
C ALA A 207 3.12 -14.55 -19.52
N GLN A 208 2.85 -13.26 -19.74
CA GLN A 208 1.96 -12.42 -18.92
C GLN A 208 0.52 -12.36 -19.46
N ILE A 209 0.27 -12.92 -20.65
CA ILE A 209 -1.06 -13.07 -21.20
C ILE A 209 -1.57 -14.45 -20.74
N PRO A 210 -2.67 -14.53 -19.96
CA PRO A 210 -3.26 -15.81 -19.57
C PRO A 210 -3.45 -16.66 -20.83
N PHE A 211 -3.00 -17.92 -20.80
CA PHE A 211 -3.15 -18.86 -21.90
C PHE A 211 -4.57 -18.79 -22.46
N LEU A 212 -4.72 -18.19 -23.65
CA LEU A 212 -6.00 -17.95 -24.33
C LEU A 212 -6.55 -19.26 -24.95
N ASN A 213 -6.44 -20.38 -24.25
CA ASN A 213 -6.91 -21.70 -24.72
C ASN A 213 -8.44 -21.83 -24.74
N GLY A 214 -9.18 -20.77 -24.42
CA GLY A 214 -10.64 -20.74 -24.39
C GLY A 214 -11.31 -19.62 -25.18
N LEU A 215 -10.57 -18.72 -25.83
CA LEU A 215 -11.20 -17.77 -26.76
C LEU A 215 -11.56 -18.51 -28.05
N ASP A 216 -12.80 -18.34 -28.51
CA ASP A 216 -13.26 -18.89 -29.77
C ASP A 216 -12.30 -18.43 -30.88
N LYS A 217 -11.68 -19.40 -31.56
CA LYS A 217 -10.61 -19.14 -32.55
C LYS A 217 -11.08 -18.26 -33.70
N ALA A 218 -12.40 -18.11 -33.86
CA ALA A 218 -13.05 -17.20 -34.81
C ALA A 218 -12.83 -15.71 -34.53
N VAL A 219 -12.29 -15.31 -33.36
CA VAL A 219 -12.21 -13.89 -32.96
C VAL A 219 -11.06 -13.11 -33.60
N PHE A 220 -10.03 -13.79 -34.13
CA PHE A 220 -8.85 -13.12 -34.72
C PHE A 220 -8.70 -13.44 -36.21
N THR A 221 -8.24 -12.47 -36.99
CA THR A 221 -7.74 -12.70 -38.34
C THR A 221 -6.31 -13.25 -38.27
N PRO A 222 -5.88 -14.11 -39.20
CA PRO A 222 -4.48 -14.52 -39.32
C PRO A 222 -3.54 -13.32 -39.47
N GLY A 223 -2.39 -13.38 -38.81
CA GLY A 223 -1.40 -12.30 -38.88
C GLY A 223 -0.31 -12.38 -37.83
N ILE A 224 0.60 -11.42 -37.87
CA ILE A 224 1.77 -11.35 -36.98
C ILE A 224 1.35 -10.87 -35.60
N LEU A 225 1.75 -11.61 -34.58
CA LEU A 225 1.48 -11.31 -33.18
C LEU A 225 2.59 -10.44 -32.58
N ASN A 226 3.85 -10.82 -32.78
CA ASN A 226 4.99 -10.09 -32.23
C ASN A 226 6.29 -10.36 -33.03
N GLY A 227 7.18 -9.37 -33.07
CA GLY A 227 8.60 -9.54 -33.39
C GLY A 227 8.99 -9.73 -34.86
N LEU A 228 8.15 -10.34 -35.71
CA LEU A 228 8.53 -10.68 -37.10
C LEU A 228 8.59 -9.45 -38.02
N ALA A 229 9.77 -8.88 -38.23
CA ALA A 229 10.02 -7.78 -39.15
C ALA A 229 10.95 -8.23 -40.27
N VAL A 230 10.83 -7.58 -41.43
CA VAL A 230 11.66 -7.82 -42.60
C VAL A 230 12.42 -6.55 -42.96
N THR A 231 13.72 -6.67 -43.18
CA THR A 231 14.58 -5.61 -43.74
C THR A 231 15.50 -6.17 -44.83
N ALA A 232 16.01 -5.30 -45.71
CA ALA A 232 17.02 -5.67 -46.70
C ALA A 232 18.40 -5.21 -46.22
N ASN A 233 19.43 -6.01 -46.50
CA ASN A 233 20.83 -5.68 -46.29
C ASN A 233 21.65 -6.16 -47.49
N GLY A 234 21.84 -5.29 -48.48
CA GLY A 234 22.46 -5.65 -49.75
C GLY A 234 21.59 -6.64 -50.54
N GLN A 235 22.15 -7.80 -50.88
CA GLN A 235 21.42 -8.91 -51.53
C GLN A 235 20.77 -9.89 -50.55
N ASN A 236 20.81 -9.59 -49.25
CA ASN A 236 20.21 -10.42 -48.23
C ASN A 236 18.94 -9.80 -47.68
N VAL A 237 18.03 -10.65 -47.25
CA VAL A 237 16.84 -10.28 -46.50
C VAL A 237 17.00 -10.73 -45.06
N ILE A 238 16.76 -9.83 -44.12
CA ILE A 238 16.84 -10.09 -42.69
C ILE A 238 15.43 -10.23 -42.14
N VAL A 239 15.14 -11.35 -41.48
CA VAL A 239 13.86 -11.62 -40.81
C VAL A 239 14.10 -11.76 -39.31
N THR A 240 13.53 -10.89 -38.49
CA THR A 240 13.69 -10.97 -37.03
C THR A 240 12.82 -12.09 -36.43
N THR A 241 13.25 -12.63 -35.29
CA THR A 241 12.49 -13.64 -34.53
C THR A 241 11.13 -13.11 -34.06
N GLY A 242 10.14 -13.99 -33.94
CA GLY A 242 8.80 -13.58 -33.53
C GLY A 242 7.76 -14.68 -33.63
N THR A 243 6.50 -14.29 -33.49
CA THR A 243 5.34 -15.18 -33.52
C THR A 243 4.24 -14.64 -34.41
N ALA A 244 3.52 -15.55 -35.05
CA ALA A 244 2.39 -15.20 -35.89
C ALA A 244 1.33 -16.31 -35.89
N LEU A 245 0.11 -15.98 -36.33
CA LEU A 245 -1.04 -16.86 -36.38
C LEU A 245 -1.43 -17.11 -37.84
N ASN A 246 -1.41 -18.37 -38.30
CA ASN A 246 -1.76 -18.69 -39.68
C ASN A 246 -3.28 -18.81 -39.90
N SER A 247 -3.69 -19.03 -41.16
CA SER A 247 -5.08 -19.23 -41.58
C SER A 247 -5.79 -20.43 -40.95
N ASN A 248 -5.03 -21.37 -40.39
CA ASN A 248 -5.55 -22.50 -39.63
C ASN A 248 -5.54 -22.25 -38.10
N TYR A 249 -5.37 -20.99 -37.68
CA TYR A 249 -5.30 -20.58 -36.27
C TYR A 249 -4.21 -21.30 -35.47
N SER A 250 -3.13 -21.68 -36.15
CA SER A 250 -1.97 -22.28 -35.52
C SER A 250 -0.87 -21.24 -35.37
N PHE A 251 -0.27 -21.19 -34.18
CA PHE A 251 0.90 -20.36 -33.95
C PHE A 251 2.08 -20.88 -34.77
N ILE A 252 2.80 -19.94 -35.38
CA ILE A 252 4.09 -20.13 -36.01
C ILE A 252 5.09 -19.33 -35.19
N SER A 253 6.03 -20.03 -34.55
CA SER A 253 7.10 -19.40 -33.77
C SER A 253 8.42 -19.52 -34.51
N LEU A 254 9.02 -18.37 -34.81
CA LEU A 254 10.36 -18.25 -35.38
C LEU A 254 11.30 -17.81 -34.26
N SER A 255 11.90 -18.76 -33.54
CA SER A 255 12.80 -18.49 -32.41
C SER A 255 14.26 -18.82 -32.75
N ASP A 256 14.56 -20.09 -33.00
CA ASP A 256 15.95 -20.58 -32.99
C ASP A 256 16.42 -21.11 -34.34
N GLN A 257 15.53 -21.85 -35.02
CA GLN A 257 15.82 -22.47 -36.31
C GLN A 257 14.67 -22.24 -37.29
N ALA A 258 15.00 -22.22 -38.58
CA ALA A 258 14.04 -22.22 -39.66
C ALA A 258 14.57 -23.06 -40.83
N THR A 259 13.69 -23.46 -41.74
CA THR A 259 14.07 -24.07 -43.00
C THR A 259 13.97 -23.04 -44.12
N TYR A 260 15.05 -22.83 -44.88
CA TYR A 260 15.08 -21.96 -46.07
C TYR A 260 15.81 -22.68 -47.20
N ASN A 261 15.21 -22.74 -48.40
CA ASN A 261 15.73 -23.48 -49.56
C ASN A 261 16.13 -24.94 -49.24
N GLY A 262 15.35 -25.60 -48.38
CA GLY A 262 15.57 -26.99 -47.95
C GLY A 262 16.71 -27.18 -46.94
N GLN A 263 17.37 -26.11 -46.51
CA GLN A 263 18.43 -26.13 -45.49
C GLN A 263 17.93 -25.57 -44.16
N THR A 264 18.42 -26.12 -43.05
CA THR A 264 18.17 -25.54 -41.72
C THR A 264 19.11 -24.36 -41.52
N ILE A 265 18.54 -23.19 -41.24
CA ILE A 265 19.24 -21.97 -40.86
C ILE A 265 18.97 -21.68 -39.38
N SER A 266 19.95 -21.09 -38.68
CA SER A 266 19.83 -20.70 -37.27
C SER A 266 19.85 -19.19 -37.14
N GLN A 267 19.19 -18.66 -36.11
CA GLN A 267 19.23 -17.22 -35.85
C GLN A 267 20.64 -16.76 -35.46
N VAL A 268 20.96 -15.52 -35.80
CA VAL A 268 22.13 -14.79 -35.31
C VAL A 268 21.64 -13.44 -34.78
N ASN A 269 21.84 -13.19 -33.49
CA ASN A 269 21.39 -11.96 -32.81
C ASN A 269 19.90 -11.62 -33.03
N GLY A 270 19.00 -12.61 -32.90
CA GLY A 270 17.56 -12.37 -33.05
C GLY A 270 17.07 -12.28 -34.49
N SER A 271 17.89 -12.63 -35.49
CA SER A 271 17.54 -12.50 -36.91
C SER A 271 18.01 -13.67 -37.78
N PHE A 272 17.29 -13.91 -38.87
CA PHE A 272 17.62 -14.87 -39.93
C PHE A 272 18.02 -14.13 -41.20
N THR A 273 19.12 -14.53 -41.82
CA THR A 273 19.61 -13.97 -43.09
C THR A 273 19.23 -14.90 -44.23
N LEU A 274 18.45 -14.40 -45.18
CA LEU A 274 18.00 -15.13 -46.36
C LEU A 274 18.75 -14.59 -47.58
N ASP A 275 19.50 -15.46 -48.25
CA ASP A 275 20.18 -15.14 -49.50
C ASP A 275 19.17 -15.06 -50.65
N THR A 276 19.18 -13.96 -51.39
CA THR A 276 18.28 -13.71 -52.53
C THR A 276 19.00 -13.68 -53.88
N SER A 277 20.28 -14.09 -53.93
CA SER A 277 21.10 -14.15 -55.15
C SER A 277 20.48 -14.96 -56.30
N SER A 278 19.55 -15.87 -55.98
CA SER A 278 18.80 -16.70 -56.93
C SER A 278 17.57 -16.01 -57.55
N LEU A 279 17.21 -14.80 -57.13
CA LEU A 279 16.10 -14.04 -57.72
C LEU A 279 16.53 -13.46 -59.07
N THR A 280 16.11 -14.07 -60.18
CA THR A 280 16.58 -13.72 -61.54
C THR A 280 15.69 -12.71 -62.28
N ALA A 281 14.52 -12.37 -61.75
CA ALA A 281 13.56 -11.48 -62.40
C ALA A 281 13.65 -10.06 -61.81
N ALA A 282 14.46 -9.20 -62.44
CA ALA A 282 14.54 -7.78 -62.10
C ALA A 282 13.14 -7.13 -62.18
N ASN A 283 12.81 -6.27 -61.21
CA ASN A 283 11.53 -5.57 -61.06
C ASN A 283 10.27 -6.41 -60.79
N ALA A 284 10.38 -7.75 -60.67
CA ALA A 284 9.24 -8.58 -60.26
C ALA A 284 8.98 -8.45 -58.73
N PRO A 285 7.72 -8.35 -58.28
CA PRO A 285 7.40 -8.41 -56.86
C PRO A 285 7.55 -9.84 -56.35
N TRP A 286 8.18 -9.99 -55.18
CA TRP A 286 8.26 -11.26 -54.45
C TRP A 286 7.65 -11.09 -53.06
N LEU A 287 7.15 -12.17 -52.46
CA LEU A 287 6.63 -12.19 -51.11
C LEU A 287 7.53 -13.03 -50.22
N ILE A 288 7.80 -12.54 -49.01
CA ILE A 288 8.43 -13.33 -47.96
C ILE A 288 7.33 -13.93 -47.11
N THR A 289 7.37 -15.25 -46.98
CA THR A 289 6.31 -16.01 -46.34
C THR A 289 6.88 -16.91 -45.25
N ILE A 290 6.03 -17.21 -44.25
CA ILE A 290 6.32 -18.18 -43.21
C ILE A 290 5.18 -19.18 -43.07
N GLN A 291 5.52 -20.45 -42.85
CA GLN A 291 4.56 -21.52 -42.58
C GLN A 291 5.11 -22.54 -41.58
N ASN A 292 4.20 -23.27 -40.92
CA ASN A 292 4.59 -24.40 -40.08
C ASN A 292 5.20 -25.51 -40.95
N ASN A 293 6.31 -26.08 -40.49
CA ASN A 293 6.90 -27.24 -41.12
C ASN A 293 6.20 -28.50 -40.60
N ALA A 294 5.49 -29.20 -41.49
CA ALA A 294 4.72 -30.39 -41.15
C ALA A 294 5.58 -31.54 -40.62
N THR A 295 6.87 -31.59 -40.99
CA THR A 295 7.80 -32.66 -40.59
C THR A 295 8.60 -32.31 -39.33
N THR A 296 8.87 -31.04 -39.08
CA THR A 296 9.63 -30.57 -37.92
C THR A 296 8.99 -29.30 -37.34
N PRO A 297 7.99 -29.43 -36.46
CA PRO A 297 7.21 -28.29 -35.95
C PRO A 297 8.05 -27.19 -35.27
N ALA A 298 9.22 -27.53 -34.75
CA ALA A 298 10.16 -26.58 -34.12
C ALA A 298 10.99 -25.75 -35.12
N SER A 299 10.88 -25.99 -36.43
CA SER A 299 11.64 -25.30 -37.48
C SER A 299 10.70 -24.86 -38.60
N PRO A 300 10.02 -23.70 -38.48
CA PRO A 300 9.13 -23.18 -39.52
C PRO A 300 9.86 -22.98 -40.85
N VAL A 301 9.12 -23.02 -41.96
CA VAL A 301 9.67 -22.79 -43.31
C VAL A 301 9.55 -21.31 -43.66
N LEU A 302 10.68 -20.68 -43.96
CA LEU A 302 10.75 -19.36 -44.59
C LEU A 302 10.87 -19.54 -46.10
N SER A 303 10.18 -18.71 -46.88
CA SER A 303 10.24 -18.79 -48.35
C SER A 303 10.11 -17.42 -49.01
N ILE A 304 10.80 -17.24 -50.12
CA ILE A 304 10.63 -16.09 -51.02
C ILE A 304 9.97 -16.62 -52.28
N VAL A 305 8.74 -16.18 -52.56
CA VAL A 305 7.88 -16.74 -53.60
C VAL A 305 7.27 -15.64 -54.44
N ALA A 306 6.92 -15.94 -55.70
CA ALA A 306 6.12 -15.01 -56.48
C ALA A 306 4.71 -14.89 -55.84
N PRO A 307 4.02 -13.75 -55.97
CA PRO A 307 2.69 -13.56 -55.37
C PRO A 307 1.67 -14.64 -55.72
N ALA A 308 1.75 -15.21 -56.93
CA ALA A 308 0.87 -16.30 -57.38
C ALA A 308 1.09 -17.62 -56.62
N ASP A 309 2.28 -17.82 -56.05
CA ASP A 309 2.71 -19.06 -55.41
C ASP A 309 2.59 -19.03 -53.88
N ALA A 310 2.20 -17.89 -53.29
CA ALA A 310 2.13 -17.73 -51.83
C ALA A 310 1.07 -18.62 -51.16
N GLY A 311 0.02 -19.03 -51.87
CA GLY A 311 -1.03 -19.90 -51.34
C GLY A 311 -1.59 -19.41 -50.00
N ASN A 312 -1.69 -20.31 -49.01
CA ASN A 312 -2.19 -20.02 -47.66
C ASN A 312 -1.07 -19.66 -46.65
N THR A 313 0.14 -19.37 -47.14
CA THR A 313 1.26 -19.01 -46.25
C THR A 313 1.10 -17.58 -45.75
N MET A 314 1.71 -17.30 -44.59
CA MET A 314 1.60 -15.99 -43.97
C MET A 314 2.64 -15.04 -44.53
N VAL A 315 2.18 -13.91 -45.06
CA VAL A 315 3.03 -12.90 -45.70
C VAL A 315 3.63 -11.97 -44.65
N LEU A 316 4.96 -11.98 -44.57
CA LEU A 316 5.74 -11.12 -43.68
C LEU A 316 6.06 -9.76 -44.31
N GLY A 317 6.19 -9.72 -45.62
CA GLY A 317 6.48 -8.51 -46.39
C GLY A 317 6.64 -8.82 -47.89
N SER A 318 6.83 -7.76 -48.67
CA SER A 318 7.09 -7.85 -50.11
C SER A 318 8.49 -7.32 -50.43
N LEU A 319 9.11 -7.88 -51.47
CA LEU A 319 10.42 -7.52 -51.99
C LEU A 319 10.29 -7.06 -53.43
N GLN A 320 11.03 -6.02 -53.78
CA GLN A 320 11.23 -5.64 -55.18
C GLN A 320 12.71 -5.35 -55.39
N GLN A 321 13.31 -5.99 -56.39
CA GLN A 321 14.69 -5.71 -56.77
C GLN A 321 14.70 -4.57 -57.79
N ILE A 322 15.16 -3.40 -57.35
CA ILE A 322 15.32 -2.20 -58.17
C ILE A 322 16.83 -1.95 -58.25
N SER A 323 17.44 -2.54 -59.29
CA SER A 323 18.88 -2.57 -59.58
C SER A 323 19.74 -1.45 -58.95
N PRO A 324 20.80 -1.75 -58.17
CA PRO A 324 21.23 -3.04 -57.60
C PRO A 324 20.63 -3.32 -56.21
N GLU A 325 19.68 -2.50 -55.74
CA GLU A 325 19.19 -2.54 -54.38
C GLU A 325 17.91 -3.37 -54.25
N LEU A 326 17.81 -4.10 -53.14
CA LEU A 326 16.57 -4.75 -52.71
C LEU A 326 15.78 -3.80 -51.84
N THR A 327 14.54 -3.52 -52.25
CA THR A 327 13.62 -2.73 -51.46
C THR A 327 12.61 -3.65 -50.80
N VAL A 328 12.49 -3.56 -49.47
CA VAL A 328 11.43 -4.25 -48.71
C VAL A 328 10.27 -3.29 -48.50
N ASN A 329 9.06 -3.74 -48.84
CA ASN A 329 7.83 -3.06 -48.50
C ASN A 329 6.99 -3.92 -47.55
N ASN A 330 6.82 -3.42 -46.32
CA ASN A 330 6.05 -4.06 -45.26
C ASN A 330 4.55 -3.71 -45.31
N GLY A 331 4.07 -2.97 -46.31
CA GLY A 331 2.65 -2.61 -46.46
C GLY A 331 1.72 -3.79 -46.77
N GLY A 332 2.25 -4.90 -47.28
CA GLY A 332 1.52 -6.16 -47.48
C GLY A 332 1.56 -7.12 -46.28
N ARG A 333 2.10 -6.67 -45.13
CA ARG A 333 2.25 -7.48 -43.93
C ARG A 333 0.89 -7.78 -43.32
N GLN A 334 0.59 -9.06 -43.10
CA GLN A 334 -0.63 -9.47 -42.43
C GLN A 334 -0.46 -9.25 -40.92
N ASN A 335 -1.08 -8.20 -40.39
CA ASN A 335 -1.13 -7.94 -38.95
C ASN A 335 -2.36 -8.62 -38.34
N LEU A 336 -2.20 -9.15 -37.13
CA LEU A 336 -3.33 -9.71 -36.39
C LEU A 336 -4.38 -8.62 -36.13
N SER A 337 -5.62 -8.85 -36.54
CA SER A 337 -6.76 -7.97 -36.22
C SER A 337 -7.93 -8.78 -35.67
N LEU A 338 -8.90 -8.12 -35.04
CA LEU A 338 -10.14 -8.80 -34.62
C LEU A 338 -11.01 -9.08 -35.85
N ALA A 339 -11.57 -10.27 -35.94
CA ALA A 339 -12.51 -10.64 -36.99
C ALA A 339 -13.78 -9.77 -36.90
N SER A 340 -14.25 -9.28 -38.04
CA SER A 340 -15.46 -8.46 -38.13
C SER A 340 -16.67 -9.23 -37.60
N GLY A 341 -17.32 -8.72 -36.54
CA GLY A 341 -18.52 -9.31 -35.95
C GLY A 341 -18.34 -10.03 -34.60
N CYS A 342 -17.12 -10.10 -34.08
CA CYS A 342 -16.83 -10.77 -32.79
C CYS A 342 -16.90 -9.85 -31.56
N LEU A 343 -17.22 -8.56 -31.73
CA LEU A 343 -17.61 -7.71 -30.61
C LEU A 343 -19.12 -7.85 -30.38
N PRO A 344 -19.58 -8.05 -29.13
CA PRO A 344 -21.02 -8.08 -28.85
C PRO A 344 -21.64 -6.78 -29.37
N ALA A 345 -22.79 -6.89 -30.05
CA ALA A 345 -23.55 -5.72 -30.45
C ALA A 345 -23.82 -4.86 -29.21
N LEU A 346 -23.27 -3.65 -29.19
CA LEU A 346 -23.40 -2.72 -28.07
C LEU A 346 -24.89 -2.42 -27.87
N THR A 347 -25.45 -3.00 -26.82
CA THR A 347 -26.82 -2.70 -26.37
C THR A 347 -26.75 -1.63 -25.26
N PRO A 348 -27.82 -0.82 -25.08
CA PRO A 348 -27.81 0.36 -24.21
C PRO A 348 -27.35 0.12 -22.75
N GLY A 349 -27.37 -1.12 -22.27
CA GLY A 349 -26.96 -1.47 -20.90
C GLY A 349 -25.46 -1.49 -20.63
N LEU A 350 -24.59 -1.43 -21.65
CA LEU A 350 -23.12 -1.51 -21.50
C LEU A 350 -22.41 -0.13 -21.55
N LEU A 351 -23.16 0.97 -21.70
CA LEU A 351 -22.61 2.34 -21.78
C LEU A 351 -21.93 2.88 -20.51
N PRO A 352 -22.26 2.47 -19.26
CA PRO A 352 -21.58 3.02 -18.08
C PRO A 352 -20.08 2.71 -18.01
N ASP A 353 -19.64 1.57 -18.58
CA ASP A 353 -18.28 1.05 -18.40
C ASP A 353 -17.26 1.58 -19.41
N ILE A 354 -17.69 2.38 -20.40
CA ILE A 354 -16.81 2.95 -21.44
C ILE A 354 -16.10 4.24 -20.96
N GLN A 355 -16.54 4.87 -19.86
CA GLN A 355 -15.97 6.14 -19.37
C GLN A 355 -14.51 6.03 -18.89
N SER A 356 -13.96 4.81 -18.77
CA SER A 356 -12.63 4.51 -18.26
C SER A 356 -11.62 4.00 -19.32
N LEU A 357 -11.98 3.93 -20.60
CA LEU A 357 -11.07 3.49 -21.66
C LEU A 357 -10.25 4.66 -22.24
N ASN A 358 -8.97 4.75 -21.88
CA ASN A 358 -8.01 5.62 -22.55
C ASN A 358 -7.44 4.92 -23.80
N GLY A 359 -8.01 5.20 -24.98
CA GLY A 359 -7.51 4.73 -26.28
C GLY A 359 -8.28 5.33 -27.47
N GLN A 360 -7.64 5.45 -28.63
CA GLN A 360 -8.30 5.93 -29.87
C GLN A 360 -9.18 4.83 -30.48
N LEU A 361 -10.48 5.08 -30.54
CA LEU A 361 -11.41 4.26 -31.34
C LEU A 361 -11.31 4.62 -32.82
N THR A 362 -11.24 3.61 -33.68
CA THR A 362 -11.28 3.78 -35.14
C THR A 362 -12.73 3.88 -35.63
N ALA A 363 -12.96 4.57 -36.75
CA ALA A 363 -14.32 4.88 -37.27
C ALA A 363 -15.23 3.66 -37.48
N ASN A 364 -14.65 2.47 -37.64
CA ASN A 364 -15.38 1.23 -37.89
C ASN A 364 -15.84 0.55 -36.60
N GLN A 365 -15.45 1.06 -35.43
CA GLN A 365 -15.77 0.52 -34.10
C GLN A 365 -16.94 1.25 -33.42
N ILE A 366 -17.52 2.26 -34.09
CA ILE A 366 -18.65 3.04 -33.57
C ILE A 366 -19.88 2.75 -34.44
N PRO A 367 -20.98 2.21 -33.89
CA PRO A 367 -22.20 2.01 -34.66
C PRO A 367 -22.72 3.35 -35.18
N THR A 368 -23.40 3.35 -36.33
CA THR A 368 -23.99 4.57 -36.89
C THR A 368 -25.10 5.06 -35.96
N LEU A 369 -24.83 6.13 -35.21
CA LEU A 369 -25.77 6.66 -34.21
C LEU A 369 -26.73 7.67 -34.85
N SER A 370 -27.99 7.62 -34.41
CA SER A 370 -29.03 8.57 -34.80
C SER A 370 -29.00 9.85 -33.96
N ALA A 371 -29.54 10.96 -34.48
CA ALA A 371 -29.46 12.30 -33.87
C ALA A 371 -30.03 12.41 -32.45
N THR A 372 -30.81 11.44 -31.99
CA THR A 372 -31.38 11.38 -30.63
C THR A 372 -30.43 10.78 -29.59
N GLN A 373 -29.29 10.21 -30.00
CA GLN A 373 -28.33 9.51 -29.13
C GLN A 373 -27.09 10.37 -28.76
N VAL A 374 -27.10 11.64 -29.15
CA VAL A 374 -26.00 12.61 -28.99
C VAL A 374 -25.75 13.08 -27.54
N PRO A 375 -26.74 13.14 -26.61
CA PRO A 375 -26.50 13.65 -25.25
C PRO A 375 -25.50 12.82 -24.43
N GLU A 376 -25.32 11.54 -24.73
CA GLU A 376 -24.44 10.63 -23.96
C GLU A 376 -22.95 10.71 -24.36
N LEU A 377 -22.62 11.35 -25.50
CA LEU A 377 -21.26 11.43 -26.03
C LEU A 377 -20.41 12.57 -25.43
N GLN A 378 -21.03 13.59 -24.82
CA GLN A 378 -20.31 14.78 -24.31
C GLN A 378 -19.61 14.55 -22.96
N ASN A 379 -19.81 13.38 -22.33
CA ASN A 379 -19.23 13.01 -21.05
C ASN A 379 -17.97 12.11 -21.17
N LEU A 380 -17.52 11.80 -22.40
CA LEU A 380 -16.29 11.04 -22.63
C LEU A 380 -15.05 11.92 -22.41
N LYS A 381 -14.15 11.51 -21.51
CA LYS A 381 -12.84 12.15 -21.32
C LYS A 381 -11.86 11.67 -22.40
N GLY A 382 -11.99 12.18 -23.61
CA GLY A 382 -11.05 11.96 -24.72
C GLY A 382 -11.32 12.94 -25.87
N GLN A 383 -10.27 13.46 -26.51
CA GLN A 383 -10.42 14.35 -27.66
C GLN A 383 -10.88 13.55 -28.90
N LEU A 384 -12.13 13.74 -29.32
CA LEU A 384 -12.57 13.34 -30.66
C LEU A 384 -11.95 14.29 -31.69
N LEU A 385 -11.35 13.73 -32.75
CA LEU A 385 -10.93 14.49 -33.91
C LEU A 385 -12.16 14.92 -34.71
N THR A 386 -12.12 16.09 -35.33
CA THR A 386 -13.23 16.66 -36.14
C THR A 386 -13.66 15.75 -37.30
N SER A 387 -12.81 14.84 -37.76
CA SER A 387 -13.11 13.84 -38.78
C SER A 387 -13.95 12.65 -38.28
N GLN A 388 -14.16 12.53 -36.96
CA GLN A 388 -14.90 11.43 -36.31
C GLN A 388 -16.33 11.81 -35.95
N LEU A 389 -16.75 13.03 -36.25
CA LEU A 389 -18.13 13.49 -36.08
C LEU A 389 -18.90 13.32 -37.40
N PRO A 390 -20.22 13.09 -37.37
CA PRO A 390 -21.06 13.14 -38.58
C PRO A 390 -20.80 14.44 -39.34
N ALA A 391 -20.85 14.39 -40.68
CA ALA A 391 -20.55 15.54 -41.55
C ALA A 391 -21.42 16.79 -41.29
N ASP A 392 -22.46 16.63 -40.46
CA ASP A 392 -23.46 17.65 -40.12
C ASP A 392 -23.25 18.27 -38.74
N MET A 393 -22.22 17.86 -37.97
CA MET A 393 -21.89 18.47 -36.67
C MET A 393 -21.10 19.77 -36.88
N PRO A 394 -21.66 20.95 -36.51
CA PRO A 394 -20.89 22.17 -36.48
C PRO A 394 -19.76 21.99 -35.46
N THR A 395 -18.54 22.34 -35.88
CA THR A 395 -17.30 22.35 -35.09
C THR A 395 -17.55 22.48 -33.60
N ALA A 396 -17.04 21.54 -32.79
CA ALA A 396 -17.27 21.46 -31.34
C ALA A 396 -17.02 22.82 -30.66
N LYS A 397 -18.11 23.56 -30.50
CA LYS A 397 -18.17 24.90 -29.95
C LYS A 397 -18.53 24.74 -28.49
N GLU A 398 -17.75 25.35 -27.61
CA GLU A 398 -17.99 25.26 -26.17
C GLU A 398 -19.20 26.12 -25.80
N TYR A 399 -20.39 25.52 -25.67
CA TYR A 399 -21.64 26.26 -25.45
C TYR A 399 -21.86 26.67 -23.98
N LEU A 400 -21.29 25.94 -23.01
CA LEU A 400 -21.56 26.10 -21.58
C LEU A 400 -20.38 25.68 -20.69
N THR A 401 -20.01 26.54 -19.74
CA THR A 401 -19.15 26.22 -18.59
C THR A 401 -19.91 26.46 -17.29
N PHE A 402 -19.65 25.65 -16.26
CA PHE A 402 -20.42 25.65 -15.01
C PHE A 402 -19.47 25.47 -13.81
N PHE A 403 -19.62 26.34 -12.79
CA PHE A 403 -18.72 26.49 -11.65
C PHE A 403 -19.50 26.65 -10.35
N VAL A 404 -18.83 26.40 -9.22
CA VAL A 404 -19.31 26.73 -7.87
C VAL A 404 -18.19 27.42 -7.10
N ASP A 405 -18.54 28.41 -6.28
CA ASP A 405 -17.55 29.08 -5.42
C ASP A 405 -17.01 28.18 -4.31
N LYS A 406 -17.86 27.30 -3.75
CA LYS A 406 -17.53 26.35 -2.69
C LYS A 406 -18.12 24.97 -3.00
N PRO A 407 -17.30 23.99 -3.46
CA PRO A 407 -17.78 22.65 -3.79
C PRO A 407 -18.14 21.80 -2.57
N VAL A 408 -17.76 22.26 -1.36
CA VAL A 408 -17.95 21.55 -0.11
C VAL A 408 -18.40 22.55 0.95
N VAL A 409 -19.57 22.33 1.57
CA VAL A 409 -20.16 23.24 2.57
C VAL A 409 -20.90 22.52 3.69
N ASN A 410 -21.20 23.24 4.78
CA ASN A 410 -22.10 22.75 5.82
C ASN A 410 -23.56 22.83 5.37
N SER A 411 -24.41 21.97 5.92
CA SER A 411 -25.86 21.99 5.62
C SER A 411 -26.48 23.38 5.77
N GLY A 412 -27.16 23.84 4.72
CA GLY A 412 -27.82 25.16 4.64
C GLY A 412 -26.90 26.34 4.29
N THR A 413 -25.58 26.12 4.19
CA THR A 413 -24.64 27.18 3.79
C THR A 413 -24.88 27.58 2.34
N SER A 414 -25.00 28.88 2.08
CA SER A 414 -25.15 29.40 0.72
C SER A 414 -23.86 29.23 -0.10
N VAL A 415 -24.02 28.69 -1.30
CA VAL A 415 -23.02 28.62 -2.37
C VAL A 415 -23.55 29.33 -3.61
N ASN A 416 -22.65 29.89 -4.40
CA ASN A 416 -22.99 30.53 -5.66
C ASN A 416 -22.63 29.62 -6.82
N LEU A 417 -23.64 29.21 -7.58
CA LEU A 417 -23.48 28.52 -8.86
C LEU A 417 -23.25 29.57 -9.95
N SER A 418 -22.21 29.42 -10.75
CA SER A 418 -21.86 30.39 -11.79
C SER A 418 -21.67 29.71 -13.13
N TRP A 419 -22.00 30.38 -14.23
CA TRP A 419 -21.83 29.82 -15.56
C TRP A 419 -21.44 30.88 -16.58
N THR A 420 -20.86 30.41 -17.69
CA THR A 420 -20.77 31.22 -18.91
C THR A 420 -21.32 30.43 -20.08
N SER A 421 -22.07 31.09 -20.94
CA SER A 421 -22.66 30.52 -22.14
C SER A 421 -22.19 31.28 -23.37
N SER A 422 -21.99 30.58 -24.49
CA SER A 422 -21.54 31.22 -25.73
C SER A 422 -22.27 30.62 -26.95
N ASN A 423 -21.90 31.04 -28.17
CA ASN A 423 -22.38 30.42 -29.41
C ASN A 423 -23.90 30.45 -29.63
N GLY A 424 -24.57 31.51 -29.18
CA GLY A 424 -25.99 31.75 -29.47
C GLY A 424 -26.97 31.02 -28.54
N VAL A 425 -26.49 30.53 -27.39
CA VAL A 425 -27.37 30.08 -26.29
C VAL A 425 -28.36 31.19 -25.96
N THR A 426 -29.66 30.87 -26.03
CA THR A 426 -30.76 31.81 -25.79
C THR A 426 -31.30 31.74 -24.36
N THR A 427 -31.14 30.59 -23.70
CA THR A 427 -31.65 30.32 -22.35
C THR A 427 -30.80 29.27 -21.64
N VAL A 428 -30.69 29.37 -20.31
CA VAL A 428 -30.15 28.31 -19.45
C VAL A 428 -31.19 27.89 -18.41
N SER A 429 -31.26 26.60 -18.09
CA SER A 429 -32.15 26.05 -17.07
C SER A 429 -31.36 25.22 -16.06
N LEU A 430 -31.57 25.49 -14.77
CA LEU A 430 -30.98 24.76 -13.67
C LEU A 430 -32.00 23.77 -13.10
N SER A 431 -31.54 22.57 -12.78
CA SER A 431 -32.33 21.54 -12.09
C SER A 431 -31.48 20.86 -11.02
N TYR A 432 -32.07 20.56 -9.87
CA TYR A 432 -31.40 19.84 -8.79
C TYR A 432 -32.43 19.16 -7.87
N LEU A 433 -31.97 18.17 -7.09
CA LEU A 433 -32.79 17.52 -6.08
C LEU A 433 -32.65 18.28 -4.75
N SER A 434 -33.77 18.62 -4.11
CA SER A 434 -33.80 19.17 -2.76
C SER A 434 -34.73 18.30 -1.91
N GLY A 435 -34.16 17.45 -1.05
CA GLY A 435 -34.90 16.37 -0.40
C GLY A 435 -35.42 15.38 -1.43
N SER A 436 -36.73 15.13 -1.42
CA SER A 436 -37.41 14.25 -2.39
C SER A 436 -38.01 14.98 -3.59
N THR A 437 -37.74 16.28 -3.75
CA THR A 437 -38.38 17.13 -4.75
C THR A 437 -37.35 17.60 -5.78
N ILE A 438 -37.70 17.52 -7.07
CA ILE A 438 -36.88 18.12 -8.13
C ILE A 438 -37.23 19.61 -8.19
N GLU A 439 -36.26 20.44 -7.85
CA GLU A 439 -36.34 21.88 -8.00
C GLU A 439 -35.91 22.27 -9.41
N ASN A 440 -36.78 23.02 -10.09
CA ASN A 440 -36.53 23.60 -11.41
C ASN A 440 -36.81 25.10 -11.33
N PRO A 441 -35.91 25.91 -10.75
CA PRO A 441 -36.07 27.35 -10.79
C PRO A 441 -36.26 27.78 -12.25
N ALA A 442 -37.31 28.56 -12.49
CA ALA A 442 -37.68 28.98 -13.85
C ALA A 442 -36.48 29.61 -14.58
N ASN A 443 -36.43 29.43 -15.90
CA ASN A 443 -35.34 29.82 -16.81
C ASN A 443 -34.47 30.98 -16.28
N LEU A 444 -33.22 30.67 -15.97
CA LEU A 444 -32.26 31.64 -15.48
C LEU A 444 -31.95 32.62 -16.62
N ALA A 445 -32.00 33.91 -16.34
CA ALA A 445 -31.67 34.92 -17.35
C ALA A 445 -30.18 34.78 -17.72
N LEU A 446 -29.84 34.88 -19.02
CA LEU A 446 -28.44 34.83 -19.46
C LEU A 446 -27.57 35.94 -18.85
N THR A 447 -28.19 37.01 -18.37
CA THR A 447 -27.53 38.12 -17.68
C THR A 447 -27.17 37.80 -16.24
N GLU A 448 -27.78 36.79 -15.63
CA GLU A 448 -27.39 36.30 -14.31
C GLU A 448 -26.13 35.45 -14.48
N THR A 449 -25.05 35.86 -13.82
CA THR A 449 -23.78 35.12 -13.85
C THR A 449 -23.61 34.23 -12.62
N THR A 450 -24.49 34.36 -11.63
CA THR A 450 -24.46 33.64 -10.36
C THR A 450 -25.87 33.35 -9.87
N TYR A 451 -26.11 32.16 -9.31
CA TYR A 451 -27.36 31.78 -8.65
C TYR A 451 -27.06 31.19 -7.27
N PRO A 452 -27.51 31.83 -6.18
CA PRO A 452 -27.26 31.33 -4.83
C PRO A 452 -28.18 30.15 -4.50
N VAL A 453 -27.62 29.11 -3.92
CA VAL A 453 -28.34 27.93 -3.41
C VAL A 453 -27.82 27.56 -2.02
N SER A 454 -28.67 26.96 -1.18
CA SER A 454 -28.33 26.55 0.19
C SER A 454 -28.66 25.06 0.37
N PRO A 455 -27.81 24.14 -0.14
CA PRO A 455 -28.10 22.71 -0.07
C PRO A 455 -28.08 22.21 1.38
N ALA A 456 -29.09 21.43 1.75
CA ALA A 456 -29.17 20.79 3.07
C ALA A 456 -28.47 19.42 3.10
N GLU A 457 -28.25 18.82 1.93
CA GLU A 457 -27.62 17.51 1.70
C GLU A 457 -26.78 17.55 0.41
N THR A 458 -25.91 16.55 0.22
CA THR A 458 -25.05 16.50 -0.97
C THR A 458 -25.91 16.48 -2.22
N THR A 459 -25.78 17.52 -3.05
CA THR A 459 -26.71 17.81 -4.14
C THR A 459 -25.97 17.93 -5.46
N THR A 460 -26.48 17.25 -6.50
CA THR A 460 -26.02 17.40 -7.88
C THR A 460 -26.88 18.43 -8.60
N TYR A 461 -26.24 19.48 -9.11
CA TYR A 461 -26.84 20.53 -9.90
C TYR A 461 -26.60 20.25 -11.38
N THR A 462 -27.65 20.30 -12.19
CA THR A 462 -27.58 20.12 -13.64
C THR A 462 -28.00 21.41 -14.34
N LEU A 463 -27.08 22.01 -15.08
CA LEU A 463 -27.32 23.20 -15.88
C LEU A 463 -27.42 22.82 -17.36
N THR A 464 -28.51 23.23 -18.01
CA THR A 464 -28.82 22.91 -19.40
C THR A 464 -28.89 24.20 -20.23
N ALA A 465 -28.10 24.28 -21.31
CA ALA A 465 -28.11 25.41 -22.24
C ALA A 465 -28.99 25.08 -23.46
N LEU A 466 -29.84 26.03 -23.87
CA LEU A 466 -30.74 25.86 -25.01
C LEU A 466 -30.57 26.97 -26.06
N ILE A 467 -30.76 26.60 -27.33
CA ILE A 467 -30.91 27.52 -28.47
C ILE A 467 -32.30 27.30 -29.06
N ASN A 468 -33.15 28.33 -29.03
CA ASN A 468 -34.53 28.26 -29.55
C ASN A 468 -35.35 27.09 -28.96
N GLY A 469 -35.12 26.77 -27.67
CA GLY A 469 -35.80 25.67 -26.98
C GLY A 469 -35.17 24.28 -27.15
N SER A 470 -34.16 24.13 -28.01
CA SER A 470 -33.42 22.87 -28.18
C SER A 470 -32.19 22.84 -27.27
N THR A 471 -31.99 21.75 -26.54
CA THR A 471 -30.79 21.56 -25.71
C THR A 471 -29.54 21.44 -26.58
N VAL A 472 -28.52 22.24 -26.29
CA VAL A 472 -27.23 22.24 -27.02
C VAL A 472 -26.04 21.84 -26.15
N ALA A 473 -26.14 21.98 -24.83
CA ALA A 473 -25.15 21.49 -23.87
C ALA A 473 -25.76 21.27 -22.49
N GLN A 474 -25.18 20.37 -21.72
CA GLN A 474 -25.54 20.11 -20.33
C GLN A 474 -24.26 19.92 -19.51
N LYS A 475 -24.23 20.48 -18.30
CA LYS A 475 -23.12 20.32 -17.35
C LYS A 475 -23.68 19.99 -15.97
N GLN A 476 -22.95 19.14 -15.25
CA GLN A 476 -23.29 18.76 -13.88
C GLN A 476 -22.19 19.22 -12.92
N LEU A 477 -22.59 19.56 -11.72
CA LEU A 477 -21.71 19.93 -10.62
C LEU A 477 -22.27 19.35 -9.32
N VAL A 478 -21.41 18.77 -8.49
CA VAL A 478 -21.79 18.22 -7.18
C VAL A 478 -21.33 19.18 -6.10
N VAL A 479 -22.25 19.60 -5.22
CA VAL A 479 -21.92 20.29 -3.97
C VAL A 479 -22.05 19.28 -2.84
N THR A 480 -20.94 18.94 -2.22
CA THR A 480 -20.91 18.04 -1.07
C THR A 480 -21.33 18.80 0.16
N VAL A 481 -22.39 18.33 0.82
CA VAL A 481 -22.83 18.89 2.09
C VAL A 481 -22.39 17.97 3.21
N TYR A 482 -21.59 18.51 4.12
CA TYR A 482 -21.39 17.89 5.42
C TYR A 482 -22.50 18.35 6.35
N ASP A 483 -23.26 17.40 6.87
CA ASP A 483 -24.25 17.64 7.92
C ASP A 483 -23.60 17.94 9.29
N GLY A 484 -22.26 17.89 9.37
CA GLY A 484 -21.51 18.03 10.62
C GLY A 484 -21.92 16.98 11.67
N SER A 485 -22.61 15.92 11.26
CA SER A 485 -23.10 14.91 12.19
C SER A 485 -21.93 14.20 12.81
N VAL A 486 -22.09 13.89 14.10
CA VAL A 486 -21.08 13.16 14.87
C VAL A 486 -20.73 11.84 14.16
N GLU A 487 -21.70 11.20 13.50
CA GLU A 487 -21.50 9.96 12.74
C GLU A 487 -20.53 10.11 11.55
N ASN A 488 -20.63 11.19 10.78
CA ASN A 488 -19.71 11.45 9.66
C ASN A 488 -18.29 11.78 10.15
N ILE A 489 -18.18 12.52 11.25
CA ILE A 489 -16.89 12.85 11.87
C ILE A 489 -16.24 11.58 12.44
N ASN A 490 -17.02 10.71 13.10
CA ASN A 490 -16.57 9.42 13.61
C ASN A 490 -16.09 8.49 12.50
N THR A 491 -16.86 8.41 11.40
CA THR A 491 -16.52 7.57 10.24
C THR A 491 -15.19 8.03 9.64
N TYR A 492 -15.00 9.35 9.48
CA TYR A 492 -13.75 9.89 8.96
C TYR A 492 -12.58 9.68 9.92
N ALA A 493 -12.77 9.89 11.22
CA ALA A 493 -11.75 9.62 12.23
C ALA A 493 -11.33 8.14 12.22
N SER A 494 -12.28 7.22 12.06
CA SER A 494 -12.02 5.77 11.96
C SER A 494 -11.22 5.41 10.72
N GLN A 495 -11.51 6.05 9.58
CA GLN A 495 -10.73 5.89 8.34
C GLN A 495 -9.29 6.37 8.52
N LEU A 496 -9.08 7.53 9.16
CA LEU A 496 -7.75 8.06 9.44
C LEU A 496 -6.93 7.12 10.35
N TYR A 497 -7.57 6.56 11.39
CA TYR A 497 -6.92 5.58 12.25
C TYR A 497 -6.51 4.32 11.48
N GLN A 498 -7.41 3.75 10.67
CA GLN A 498 -7.13 2.57 9.85
C GLN A 498 -6.01 2.78 8.83
N ASN A 499 -5.84 4.02 8.36
CA ASN A 499 -4.74 4.41 7.47
C ASN A 499 -3.42 4.70 8.21
N GLY A 500 -3.37 4.53 9.53
CA GLY A 500 -2.18 4.78 10.34
C GLY A 500 -1.86 6.27 10.54
N THR A 501 -2.82 7.17 10.33
CA THR A 501 -2.62 8.62 10.54
C THR A 501 -2.38 8.90 12.03
N SER A 502 -1.36 9.72 12.33
CA SER A 502 -1.07 10.13 13.71
C SER A 502 -2.23 10.95 14.31
N LEU A 503 -2.41 10.92 15.63
CA LEU A 503 -3.53 11.61 16.28
C LEU A 503 -3.55 13.12 16.04
N SER A 504 -2.40 13.80 16.11
CA SER A 504 -2.29 15.25 15.89
C SER A 504 -2.63 15.64 14.45
N GLU A 505 -2.21 14.83 13.48
CA GLU A 505 -2.56 15.00 12.08
C GLU A 505 -4.04 14.72 11.85
N ALA A 506 -4.60 13.66 12.45
CA ALA A 506 -6.01 13.32 12.35
C ALA A 506 -6.90 14.45 12.90
N ILE A 507 -6.54 15.04 14.04
CA ILE A 507 -7.21 16.23 14.61
C ILE A 507 -7.18 17.40 13.65
N SER A 508 -6.03 17.69 13.04
CA SER A 508 -5.90 18.79 12.07
C SER A 508 -6.74 18.56 10.82
N MET A 509 -6.76 17.32 10.30
CA MET A 509 -7.56 16.93 9.15
C MET A 509 -9.06 16.96 9.45
N ILE A 510 -9.49 16.50 10.62
CA ILE A 510 -10.88 16.58 11.08
C ILE A 510 -11.30 18.04 11.23
N ALA A 511 -10.50 18.86 11.91
CA ALA A 511 -10.81 20.26 12.13
C ALA A 511 -10.90 21.05 10.82
N SER A 512 -10.00 20.79 9.87
CA SER A 512 -10.06 21.40 8.55
C SER A 512 -11.27 20.90 7.73
N LYS A 513 -11.51 19.58 7.71
CA LYS A 513 -12.58 18.99 6.90
C LYS A 513 -13.98 19.35 7.37
N PHE A 514 -14.18 19.44 8.69
CA PHE A 514 -15.47 19.71 9.31
C PHE A 514 -15.58 21.12 9.91
N PHE A 515 -14.66 22.03 9.54
CA PHE A 515 -14.65 23.43 9.99
C PHE A 515 -14.69 23.58 11.52
N LEU A 516 -14.03 22.68 12.25
CA LEU A 516 -13.87 22.75 13.70
C LEU A 516 -12.60 23.54 14.08
N THR A 517 -12.14 24.46 13.24
CA THR A 517 -10.88 25.21 13.47
C THR A 517 -10.99 26.20 14.63
N ASP A 518 -12.18 26.78 14.81
CA ASP A 518 -12.41 27.76 15.87
C ASP A 518 -12.70 27.06 17.20
N TYR A 519 -12.08 27.57 18.25
CA TYR A 519 -12.29 27.07 19.59
C TYR A 519 -13.71 27.39 20.08
N ASN A 520 -14.47 26.33 20.37
CA ASN A 520 -15.57 26.35 21.32
C ASN A 520 -15.71 24.95 21.95
N LEU A 521 -16.39 24.87 23.09
CA LEU A 521 -16.52 23.62 23.84
C LEU A 521 -17.19 22.50 23.03
N GLN A 522 -18.16 22.85 22.17
CA GLN A 522 -18.87 21.90 21.33
C GLN A 522 -17.94 21.28 20.29
N ASN A 523 -17.13 22.09 19.59
CA ASN A 523 -16.17 21.64 18.59
C ASN A 523 -15.12 20.71 19.21
N ALA A 524 -14.56 21.10 20.36
CA ALA A 524 -13.61 20.27 21.10
C ALA A 524 -14.23 18.94 21.54
N THR A 525 -15.46 18.98 22.06
CA THR A 525 -16.22 17.78 22.47
C THR A 525 -16.47 16.84 21.31
N THR A 526 -16.94 17.36 20.17
CA THR A 526 -17.21 16.58 18.96
C THR A 526 -15.95 15.90 18.46
N MET A 527 -14.83 16.64 18.39
CA MET A 527 -13.58 16.10 17.91
C MET A 527 -13.01 15.02 18.83
N ILE A 528 -13.02 15.24 20.15
CA ILE A 528 -12.56 14.25 21.14
C ILE A 528 -13.39 12.97 21.05
N LYS A 529 -14.71 13.07 20.96
CA LYS A 529 -15.58 11.89 20.80
C LYS A 529 -15.23 11.12 19.53
N ALA A 530 -15.02 11.83 18.42
CA ALA A 530 -14.70 11.19 17.15
C ALA A 530 -13.35 10.46 17.16
N VAL A 531 -12.29 11.11 17.63
CA VAL A 531 -10.97 10.45 17.69
C VAL A 531 -10.94 9.32 18.74
N ASN A 532 -11.62 9.47 19.87
CA ASN A 532 -11.71 8.41 20.88
C ASN A 532 -12.50 7.19 20.36
N GLN A 533 -13.61 7.41 19.66
CA GLN A 533 -14.40 6.32 19.05
C GLN A 533 -13.65 5.63 17.90
N ALA A 534 -12.77 6.36 17.22
CA ALA A 534 -11.85 5.81 16.23
C ALA A 534 -10.68 5.01 16.84
N THR A 535 -10.70 4.71 18.15
CA THR A 535 -9.72 3.89 18.88
C THR A 535 -8.37 4.55 19.16
N TYR A 536 -8.21 5.85 18.94
CA TYR A 536 -7.07 6.59 19.48
C TYR A 536 -7.09 6.58 21.02
N ASN A 537 -5.92 6.65 21.66
CA ASN A 537 -5.83 6.67 23.11
C ASN A 537 -6.62 7.87 23.66
N ALA A 538 -7.54 7.57 24.57
CA ALA A 538 -8.54 8.51 25.02
C ALA A 538 -7.92 9.76 25.69
N LEU A 539 -6.86 9.60 26.46
CA LEU A 539 -6.20 10.73 27.12
C LEU A 539 -5.35 11.56 26.15
N ASP A 540 -4.69 10.90 25.20
CA ASP A 540 -3.96 11.58 24.14
C ASP A 540 -4.93 12.43 23.29
N CYS A 541 -6.18 11.98 23.11
CA CYS A 541 -7.23 12.75 22.43
C CYS A 541 -7.50 14.08 23.14
N VAL A 542 -7.66 14.08 24.46
CA VAL A 542 -7.90 15.31 25.24
C VAL A 542 -6.72 16.26 25.11
N SER A 543 -5.50 15.76 25.36
CA SER A 543 -4.29 16.58 25.33
C SER A 543 -4.03 17.16 23.93
N SER A 544 -4.23 16.36 22.89
CA SER A 544 -3.96 16.78 21.51
C SER A 544 -5.00 17.80 21.02
N VAL A 545 -6.28 17.62 21.36
CA VAL A 545 -7.33 18.61 21.01
C VAL A 545 -7.15 19.91 21.81
N ALA A 546 -6.77 19.83 23.08
CA ALA A 546 -6.45 21.03 23.86
C ALA A 546 -5.21 21.76 23.32
N THR A 547 -4.21 21.02 22.86
CA THR A 547 -3.02 21.58 22.20
C THR A 547 -3.40 22.27 20.89
N TYR A 548 -4.24 21.63 20.06
CA TYR A 548 -4.73 22.19 18.80
C TYR A 548 -5.40 23.56 19.00
N TYR A 549 -6.26 23.70 20.02
CA TYR A 549 -6.92 24.99 20.33
C TYR A 549 -6.10 25.95 21.20
N SER A 550 -4.83 25.64 21.48
CA SER A 550 -4.00 26.42 22.42
C SER A 550 -4.64 26.59 23.81
N GLN A 551 -5.39 25.59 24.26
CA GLN A 551 -6.08 25.53 25.57
C GLN A 551 -5.40 24.57 26.55
N SER A 552 -4.19 24.09 26.27
CA SER A 552 -3.47 23.13 27.11
C SER A 552 -3.19 23.63 28.53
N THR A 553 -3.27 24.95 28.78
CA THR A 553 -3.10 25.57 30.10
C THR A 553 -4.43 25.94 30.78
N ASN A 554 -5.56 25.76 30.10
CA ASN A 554 -6.89 26.08 30.62
C ASN A 554 -7.49 24.89 31.38
N TRP A 555 -7.23 24.83 32.69
CA TRP A 555 -7.60 23.69 33.52
C TRP A 555 -9.10 23.40 33.60
N SER A 556 -9.94 24.44 33.68
CA SER A 556 -11.40 24.25 33.71
C SER A 556 -11.90 23.61 32.41
N PHE A 557 -11.24 23.89 31.29
CA PHE A 557 -11.54 23.26 30.01
C PHE A 557 -11.09 21.79 29.98
N MET A 558 -9.85 21.49 30.42
CA MET A 558 -9.35 20.12 30.47
C MET A 558 -10.22 19.21 31.36
N GLU A 559 -10.71 19.72 32.48
CA GLU A 559 -11.62 19.01 33.38
C GLU A 559 -12.95 18.66 32.70
N GLN A 560 -13.56 19.63 32.00
CA GLN A 560 -14.81 19.40 31.26
C GLN A 560 -14.64 18.37 30.14
N LEU A 561 -13.48 18.38 29.47
CA LEU A 561 -13.19 17.42 28.41
C LEU A 561 -12.88 16.02 28.93
N ALA A 562 -12.16 15.90 30.06
CA ALA A 562 -11.84 14.63 30.67
C ALA A 562 -13.10 13.86 31.10
N GLY A 563 -14.14 14.56 31.56
CA GLY A 563 -15.43 13.97 31.90
C GLY A 563 -16.18 13.32 30.74
N LEU A 564 -15.79 13.60 29.48
CA LEU A 564 -16.40 13.02 28.28
C LEU A 564 -15.83 11.64 27.91
N ILE A 565 -14.76 11.24 28.58
CA ILE A 565 -14.05 10.00 28.31
C ILE A 565 -14.21 9.09 29.52
N SER A 566 -14.69 7.86 29.30
CA SER A 566 -14.77 6.85 30.34
C SER A 566 -13.37 6.42 30.77
N ALA A 567 -12.76 7.18 31.68
CA ALA A 567 -11.50 6.82 32.30
C ALA A 567 -11.66 5.45 33.02
N PRO A 568 -10.57 4.67 33.18
CA PRO A 568 -10.62 3.43 33.91
C PRO A 568 -11.22 3.66 35.31
N GLN A 569 -12.21 2.83 35.65
CA GLN A 569 -12.94 2.92 36.91
C GLN A 569 -11.96 2.80 38.09
N PRO A 570 -12.17 3.55 39.20
CA PRO A 570 -11.29 3.51 40.37
C PRO A 570 -10.99 2.10 40.91
N SER A 571 -11.93 1.16 40.76
CA SER A 571 -11.77 -0.25 41.14
C SER A 571 -10.69 -0.97 40.34
N THR A 572 -10.56 -0.65 39.04
CA THR A 572 -9.57 -1.26 38.14
C THR A 572 -8.17 -0.75 38.47
N LEU A 573 -8.05 0.55 38.76
CA LEU A 573 -6.79 1.16 39.20
C LEU A 573 -6.33 0.60 40.55
N ASN A 574 -7.25 0.51 41.51
CA ASN A 574 -6.97 -0.03 42.84
C ASN A 574 -6.53 -1.51 42.77
N SER A 575 -7.18 -2.31 41.93
CA SER A 575 -6.81 -3.72 41.74
C SER A 575 -5.42 -3.88 41.12
N PHE A 576 -5.03 -3.00 40.18
CA PHE A 576 -3.68 -3.03 39.60
C PHE A 576 -2.62 -2.63 40.63
N ILE A 577 -2.85 -1.55 41.37
CA ILE A 577 -1.92 -1.08 42.42
C ILE A 577 -1.71 -2.16 43.49
N GLN A 578 -2.78 -2.86 43.89
CA GLN A 578 -2.69 -3.97 44.86
C GLN A 578 -1.92 -5.19 44.35
N ASN A 579 -1.81 -5.35 43.04
CA ASN A 579 -1.10 -6.46 42.40
C ASN A 579 0.35 -6.11 42.02
N LEU A 580 0.78 -4.85 42.21
CA LEU A 580 2.20 -4.49 42.10
C LEU A 580 2.99 -5.23 43.20
N PRO A 581 4.18 -5.78 42.90
CA PRO A 581 4.98 -6.53 43.85
C PRO A 581 5.33 -5.65 45.07
N ALA A 582 4.64 -5.90 46.18
CA ALA A 582 4.77 -5.27 47.51
C ALA A 582 4.87 -3.72 47.54
N PRO A 583 3.77 -2.99 47.74
CA PRO A 583 3.74 -1.52 47.68
C PRO A 583 4.26 -0.82 48.95
N VAL A 584 5.04 -1.50 49.79
CA VAL A 584 5.59 -0.92 51.02
C VAL A 584 7.04 -1.37 51.11
N PRO A 585 8.02 -0.47 50.90
CA PRO A 585 9.39 -0.76 51.27
C PRO A 585 9.38 -1.23 52.72
N SER A 586 9.99 -2.37 53.00
CA SER A 586 10.27 -2.85 54.37
C SER A 586 11.14 -1.87 55.19
N LEU A 587 11.43 -0.69 54.64
CA LEU A 587 12.38 0.32 55.08
C LEU A 587 11.81 1.35 56.07
N LEU A 588 10.50 1.32 56.38
CA LEU A 588 9.94 2.16 57.47
C LEU A 588 10.48 1.80 58.87
N GLY A 589 11.32 0.77 58.99
CA GLY A 589 12.07 0.44 60.20
C GLY A 589 13.52 0.95 60.24
N GLU A 590 14.03 1.54 59.15
CA GLU A 590 15.41 2.02 59.10
C GLU A 590 15.49 3.49 59.51
N THR A 591 16.25 3.77 60.57
CA THR A 591 16.35 5.09 61.22
C THR A 591 17.00 6.19 60.37
N ASN A 592 17.35 5.92 59.11
CA ASN A 592 18.08 6.84 58.22
C ASN A 592 17.42 7.03 56.84
N PHE A 593 16.14 6.71 56.69
CA PHE A 593 15.44 6.88 55.41
C PHE A 593 15.18 8.36 55.11
N THR A 594 15.66 8.86 53.96
CA THR A 594 15.49 10.28 53.58
C THR A 594 14.25 10.48 52.69
N PHE A 595 13.63 11.66 52.77
CA PHE A 595 12.46 12.01 51.96
C PHE A 595 12.70 11.89 50.45
N ASN A 596 13.90 12.21 49.99
CA ASN A 596 14.28 12.10 48.58
C ASN A 596 14.34 10.63 48.10
N GLN A 597 14.77 9.70 48.97
CA GLN A 597 14.74 8.27 48.67
C GLN A 597 13.31 7.76 48.58
N TYR A 598 12.43 8.22 49.50
CA TYR A 598 11.01 7.87 49.46
C TYR A 598 10.32 8.34 48.17
N GLN A 599 10.56 9.59 47.78
CA GLN A 599 10.00 10.15 46.55
C GLN A 599 10.50 9.40 45.31
N ALA A 600 11.79 9.08 45.26
CA ALA A 600 12.38 8.33 44.14
C ALA A 600 11.75 6.93 44.01
N GLU A 601 11.56 6.22 45.12
CA GLU A 601 10.94 4.89 45.15
C GLU A 601 9.44 4.92 44.81
N VAL A 602 8.67 5.86 45.36
CA VAL A 602 7.23 6.00 44.99
C VAL A 602 7.08 6.34 43.50
N LEU A 603 7.98 7.17 42.98
CA LEU A 603 7.99 7.53 41.57
C LEU A 603 8.36 6.34 40.69
N SER A 604 9.38 5.55 41.05
CA SER A 604 9.83 4.39 40.26
C SER A 604 8.90 3.18 40.37
N ASP A 605 8.31 2.95 41.53
CA ASP A 605 7.67 1.66 41.86
C ASP A 605 6.15 1.72 41.80
N ILE A 606 5.55 2.91 41.89
CA ILE A 606 4.10 3.10 41.83
C ILE A 606 3.72 4.02 40.67
N ALA A 607 4.25 5.24 40.63
CA ALA A 607 3.82 6.23 39.65
C ALA A 607 4.23 5.85 38.22
N THR A 608 5.47 5.38 38.03
CA THR A 608 5.97 4.97 36.71
C THR A 608 5.27 3.72 36.17
N PRO A 609 5.06 2.64 36.95
CA PRO A 609 4.34 1.46 36.47
C PRO A 609 2.86 1.72 36.20
N VAL A 610 2.18 2.48 37.07
CA VAL A 610 0.77 2.89 36.84
C VAL A 610 0.67 3.81 35.62
N GLY A 611 1.58 4.79 35.52
CA GLY A 611 1.73 5.69 34.38
C GLY A 611 1.95 4.93 33.07
N ASN A 612 2.85 3.96 33.05
CA ASN A 612 3.14 3.14 31.86
C ASN A 612 1.98 2.21 31.50
N GLN A 613 1.32 1.61 32.50
CA GLN A 613 0.23 0.66 32.27
C GLN A 613 -1.03 1.32 31.71
N PHE A 614 -1.40 2.51 32.23
CA PHE A 614 -2.70 3.11 31.95
C PHE A 614 -2.62 4.47 31.23
N PHE A 615 -1.46 5.13 31.26
CA PHE A 615 -1.32 6.54 30.83
C PHE A 615 -0.15 6.74 29.84
N ASN A 616 0.42 5.64 29.33
CA ASN A 616 1.50 5.56 28.33
C ASN A 616 2.64 6.58 28.55
N THR A 617 3.64 6.26 29.39
CA THR A 617 4.88 7.02 29.69
C THR A 617 4.76 8.50 30.08
N ASN A 618 3.59 9.14 29.96
CA ASN A 618 3.43 10.57 30.16
C ASN A 618 2.85 10.85 31.56
N LEU A 619 3.75 11.06 32.53
CA LEU A 619 3.42 11.42 33.92
C LEU A 619 2.48 12.63 34.05
N SER A 620 2.49 13.54 33.06
CA SER A 620 1.56 14.68 33.02
C SER A 620 0.10 14.25 32.85
N THR A 621 -0.14 13.16 32.12
CA THR A 621 -1.46 12.56 31.88
C THR A 621 -2.01 11.89 33.15
N TYR A 622 -1.15 11.25 33.94
CA TYR A 622 -1.49 10.69 35.24
C TYR A 622 -1.82 11.79 36.28
N ALA A 623 -1.06 12.88 36.27
CA ALA A 623 -1.35 14.05 37.11
C ALA A 623 -2.72 14.66 36.77
N LEU A 624 -3.04 14.76 35.47
CA LEU A 624 -4.34 15.25 34.99
C LEU A 624 -5.50 14.36 35.46
N TYR A 625 -5.35 13.03 35.38
CA TYR A 625 -6.33 12.06 35.86
C TYR A 625 -6.59 12.19 37.37
N CYS A 626 -5.53 12.29 38.17
CA CYS A 626 -5.64 12.43 39.63
C CYS A 626 -6.36 13.74 40.02
N PHE A 627 -6.12 14.83 39.29
CA PHE A 627 -6.81 16.12 39.49
C PHE A 627 -8.29 16.08 39.07
N ALA A 628 -8.59 15.56 37.88
CA ALA A 628 -9.96 15.52 37.33
C ALA A 628 -10.93 14.65 38.14
N ASN A 629 -10.42 13.66 38.89
CA ASN A 629 -11.25 12.78 39.72
C ASN A 629 -11.38 13.25 41.18
N GLY A 630 -11.01 14.50 41.49
CA GLY A 630 -11.20 15.07 42.82
C GLY A 630 -10.38 14.39 43.93
N MET A 631 -9.35 13.60 43.58
CA MET A 631 -8.40 13.07 44.56
C MET A 631 -7.51 14.18 45.18
N TYR A 632 -7.61 15.40 44.63
CA TYR A 632 -7.07 16.63 45.21
C TYR A 632 -8.20 17.49 45.78
N THR A 633 -8.15 17.78 47.07
CA THR A 633 -8.78 18.98 47.63
C THR A 633 -7.68 19.97 48.00
N ALA A 634 -7.20 20.76 47.04
CA ALA A 634 -6.28 21.85 47.35
C ALA A 634 -7.09 23.07 47.83
N ARG A 635 -7.08 23.31 49.15
CA ARG A 635 -7.49 24.58 49.76
C ARG A 635 -6.43 25.67 49.52
N SER A 636 -6.17 26.05 48.27
CA SER A 636 -5.65 27.38 47.90
C SER A 636 -5.23 27.40 46.43
N ASN A 637 -5.52 28.54 45.81
CA ASN A 637 -5.26 28.92 44.42
C ASN A 637 -3.88 28.43 43.88
N PRO A 638 -3.81 27.66 42.77
CA PRO A 638 -2.58 27.03 42.28
C PRO A 638 -1.62 27.95 41.51
N GLY A 639 -1.87 29.27 41.48
CA GLY A 639 -1.01 30.25 40.82
C GLY A 639 0.39 30.42 41.44
N SER A 640 0.74 29.67 42.48
CA SER A 640 2.01 29.80 43.21
C SER A 640 2.75 28.48 43.44
N VAL A 641 2.42 27.39 42.73
CA VAL A 641 3.16 26.12 42.88
C VAL A 641 4.44 26.20 42.05
N GLY A 642 5.56 26.57 42.70
CA GLY A 642 6.84 26.89 42.07
C GLY A 642 7.66 25.69 41.59
N SER A 643 7.32 24.45 41.94
CA SER A 643 7.99 23.25 41.43
C SER A 643 7.14 21.99 41.52
N TRP A 644 7.44 21.01 40.66
CA TRP A 644 6.83 19.67 40.64
C TRP A 644 7.01 18.91 41.97
N ASP A 645 8.03 19.26 42.77
CA ASP A 645 8.33 18.60 44.05
C ASP A 645 7.21 18.80 45.09
N SER A 646 6.53 19.96 45.06
CA SER A 646 5.38 20.25 45.91
C SER A 646 4.16 19.35 45.59
N ILE A 647 3.99 19.04 44.30
CA ILE A 647 2.88 18.21 43.80
C ILE A 647 3.10 16.74 44.19
N VAL A 648 4.32 16.23 44.00
CA VAL A 648 4.70 14.86 44.38
C VAL A 648 4.57 14.64 45.89
N SER A 649 5.01 15.60 46.71
CA SER A 649 4.91 15.54 48.17
C SER A 649 3.47 15.40 48.69
N SER A 650 2.52 16.06 48.01
CA SER A 650 1.10 16.07 48.38
C SER A 650 0.38 14.76 48.02
N VAL A 651 0.71 14.18 46.85
CA VAL A 651 0.20 12.88 46.39
C VAL A 651 0.64 11.76 47.31
N VAL A 652 1.92 11.79 47.68
CA VAL A 652 2.55 10.84 48.59
C VAL A 652 1.88 10.89 49.97
N LEU A 653 1.61 12.08 50.50
CA LEU A 653 0.96 12.26 51.80
C LEU A 653 -0.49 11.73 51.82
N ASN A 654 -1.29 12.01 50.79
CA ASN A 654 -2.68 11.55 50.72
C ASN A 654 -2.80 10.03 50.51
N TYR A 655 -1.95 9.45 49.64
CA TYR A 655 -1.88 8.01 49.46
C TYR A 655 -1.50 7.31 50.77
N TYR A 656 -0.53 7.86 51.51
CA TYR A 656 -0.11 7.31 52.80
C TYR A 656 -1.20 7.43 53.88
N ILE A 657 -1.92 8.56 53.94
CA ILE A 657 -3.07 8.74 54.86
C ILE A 657 -4.17 7.72 54.56
N GLN A 658 -4.47 7.46 53.28
CA GLN A 658 -5.45 6.43 52.89
C GLN A 658 -4.97 5.01 53.26
N VAL A 659 -3.71 4.66 53.01
CA VAL A 659 -3.14 3.36 53.41
C VAL A 659 -3.10 3.18 54.94
N LYS A 660 -2.91 4.25 55.71
CA LYS A 660 -2.96 4.23 57.18
C LYS A 660 -4.39 4.01 57.73
N SER A 661 -5.41 4.52 57.04
CA SER A 661 -6.80 4.21 57.40
C SER A 661 -7.11 2.71 57.30
N VAL A 662 -6.30 1.97 56.52
CA VAL A 662 -6.42 0.53 56.28
C VAL A 662 -5.45 -0.29 57.15
N SER A 663 -4.35 0.28 57.65
CA SER A 663 -3.32 -0.43 58.42
C SER A 663 -3.01 0.25 59.77
N ALA A 664 -3.31 -0.45 60.86
CA ALA A 664 -3.28 0.07 62.24
C ALA A 664 -1.89 0.32 62.86
N LYS A 665 -0.91 0.83 62.09
CA LYS A 665 0.44 1.15 62.61
C LYS A 665 0.62 2.66 62.86
N GLN A 666 1.28 3.00 63.97
CA GLN A 666 1.64 4.37 64.33
C GLN A 666 2.89 4.84 63.55
N LEU A 667 2.89 6.12 63.18
CA LEU A 667 4.03 6.81 62.57
C LEU A 667 5.12 7.11 63.63
N PRO A 668 6.38 7.30 63.22
CA PRO A 668 7.37 8.04 64.03
C PRO A 668 6.80 9.43 64.40
N SER A 669 7.00 9.86 65.64
CA SER A 669 6.41 11.10 66.21
C SER A 669 6.82 12.39 65.50
N ASP A 670 7.86 12.30 64.69
CA ASP A 670 8.62 13.35 64.02
C ASP A 670 8.28 13.49 62.53
N PHE A 671 7.53 12.55 61.95
CA PHE A 671 7.08 12.59 60.55
C PHE A 671 6.28 13.86 60.17
N PRO A 672 5.37 14.40 61.03
CA PRO A 672 4.69 15.66 60.74
C PRO A 672 5.66 16.85 60.63
N ASN A 673 6.73 16.86 61.41
CA ASN A 673 7.71 17.95 61.38
C ASN A 673 8.59 17.88 60.13
N ILE A 674 8.96 16.68 59.69
CA ILE A 674 9.71 16.46 58.43
C ILE A 674 8.93 16.97 57.20
N MET A 675 7.60 16.80 57.18
CA MET A 675 6.75 17.28 56.09
C MET A 675 6.52 18.79 56.13
N THR A 676 6.58 19.41 57.32
CA THR A 676 6.38 20.86 57.46
C THR A 676 7.62 21.61 56.95
N ASP A 677 8.83 21.09 57.19
CA ASP A 677 10.09 21.64 56.69
C ASP A 677 10.27 21.49 55.17
N ALA A 678 9.66 20.48 54.53
CA ALA A 678 9.69 20.31 53.07
C ALA A 678 8.72 21.23 52.31
N THR A 679 7.87 21.99 53.03
CA THR A 679 6.88 22.92 52.47
C THR A 679 7.21 24.41 52.71
N GLN A 680 8.29 24.70 53.44
CA GLN A 680 8.95 26.01 53.44
C GLN A 680 10.09 25.99 52.42
#